data_AF-A0A235FBD0-F1
#
_entry.id   AF-A0A235FBD0-F1
#
_cell.length_a   1.000
_cell.length_b   1.000
_cell.length_c   1.000
_cell.angle_alpha   90.00
_cell.angle_beta   90.00
_cell.angle_gamma   90.00
#
_symmetry.space_group_name_H-M   'P 1'
#
loop_
_entity.id
_entity.type
_entity.pdbx_description
1 polymer ?
#
loop_
_entity_poly.entity_id
_entity_poly.type
_entity_poly.pdbx_seq_one_letter_code
_entity_poly.pdbx_strand_id
1 'polypeptide(L)'
;MKKFIFNRPRFFLVYILLILAAFTSPFWIWYVKQEKKVEVLILDKTIKNDSTREHKGLVWALNHEKIKKTDGQSYKHSTDFVKQVPDIKGQSKEDLPDYLYIADSYGIETVNKQGKPEVKGGLTTKDVQHIRKLLFKGQTKLIAEFNAFATPTSKEAREEISDLLNVKWTGWIGRQFQDLSDEEVPAWIKSNYEQRNGKKWTMKGSGLLFIHENGEIIVLRDKDIKEKGVQFSFNAKSKQHFGLEGSVPYHYWFDIIEPANKNETIAEYTLSLTSSGKDKLKHYGLTEKFPAIINHRNVKYESYYFAGDYADREELPDLYQTWGISWIKEKFMLDDGHGSSFYWKVYLPLLKAVLDKKDTATKEKESVEIHKENEIHVNARAKGDYLQVMKNGKWENFLIKGVNMGIAKPGTFPGETAITKDEYYRWFKQIGGMNANAIRVYTIHPPAFYEAFYEYNQTAAEPLFLFHGVWVNEDELKKKQDVYSSEVSETFKNEIQNVVDIINGQATIEKKAGHAGGQYNHNISKYLLGYILGVEWDPEVVANTNEKHDRTADYKGTYFSASAASPFENWLAGMMDYTTKYETETYQWQHAVSHVNWVTTDILKHPAEPFDKEDMVSVNPNVIKPKNTFKSGYFASYHIYPYYPDFLNYEKKYLDYIDHRGEKNNYAGYLNDMKQVHSMPLLVAEFGVPSSRGITHENVYGLDQGHHSEKEQGNMDTRLFEDIVQEKMAGGMVFTWQDEWFKRTWNTMDFDNPDRRPFWSNAQTNEQQFGLLSFDPAGKSIKVDGMKDDWNGEKPLYQSNSGKNLKSVFAASDTRYFYMRIDYKHPVKKENLQTGILLDTLPGQGQMNSPDGAIHADTGAEFSINLSNDKDSRVLVDSYYDSFYYMYGHELKMIPEKDYASVKNNGVYHPLLMALNKELVIPDTKEVIPFQSFETGKLQFGNGNPFSESYNSLSDVSVNEKEGTLEIRIPWLLLGVKDPSLHEVTGNLWSDGLAASVRSEGIRAAVYTTDQQGALMDALPKAKSGILPLKEGINYMWGEWDKPLFEERLKQSYFKLQKTFKNININEE
;
A
#
# COMPACT_ATOMS: atom_id res chain seq x y z
N MET A 1 14.86 83.62 42.06
CA MET A 1 13.90 82.51 42.24
C MET A 1 12.79 82.67 41.19
N LYS A 2 12.47 81.61 40.42
CA LYS A 2 11.44 81.49 39.33
C LYS A 2 11.76 82.22 38.00
N LYS A 3 12.60 81.64 37.13
CA LYS A 3 12.31 80.68 36.03
C LYS A 3 11.45 81.26 34.88
N PHE A 4 12.13 81.87 33.92
CA PHE A 4 11.69 82.01 32.52
C PHE A 4 11.43 80.62 31.94
N ILE A 5 10.16 80.20 31.91
CA ILE A 5 9.69 79.08 31.10
C ILE A 5 8.47 79.59 30.34
N PHE A 6 8.41 79.25 29.05
CA PHE A 6 7.35 79.51 28.09
C PHE A 6 7.27 80.92 27.49
N ASN A 7 8.00 81.09 26.38
CA ASN A 7 7.47 81.90 25.29
C ASN A 7 7.86 81.32 23.93
N ARG A 8 7.35 80.13 23.60
CA ARG A 8 7.30 79.61 22.22
C ARG A 8 6.05 78.72 22.04
N PRO A 9 4.84 79.30 21.98
CA PRO A 9 3.65 78.54 21.58
C PRO A 9 3.87 77.80 20.26
N ARG A 10 4.66 78.35 19.33
CA ARG A 10 5.10 77.68 18.10
C ARG A 10 5.92 76.39 18.32
N PHE A 11 6.82 76.33 19.31
CA PHE A 11 7.59 75.10 19.58
C PHE A 11 6.74 74.05 20.29
N PHE A 12 5.81 74.46 21.15
CA PHE A 12 4.85 73.54 21.76
C PHE A 12 3.89 72.97 20.71
N LEU A 13 3.42 73.81 19.77
CA LEU A 13 2.59 73.37 18.65
C LEU A 13 3.35 72.45 17.69
N VAL A 14 4.62 72.75 17.38
CA VAL A 14 5.48 71.86 16.59
C VAL A 14 5.74 70.55 17.32
N TYR A 15 5.94 70.56 18.64
CA TYR A 15 6.11 69.35 19.44
C TYR A 15 4.82 68.50 19.47
N ILE A 16 3.65 69.14 19.62
CA ILE A 16 2.35 68.46 19.49
C ILE A 16 2.17 67.89 18.08
N LEU A 17 2.50 68.65 17.03
CA LEU A 17 2.40 68.17 15.64
C LEU A 17 3.37 67.03 15.35
N LEU A 18 4.58 67.04 15.91
CA LEU A 18 5.54 65.94 15.78
C LEU A 18 5.08 64.69 16.55
N ILE A 19 4.50 64.86 17.74
CA ILE A 19 3.87 63.76 18.48
C ILE A 19 2.68 63.22 17.69
N LEU A 20 1.79 64.08 17.21
CA LEU A 20 0.63 63.67 16.43
C LEU A 20 1.05 62.97 15.12
N ALA A 21 2.09 63.49 14.45
CA ALA A 21 2.68 62.86 13.27
C ALA A 21 3.30 61.51 13.61
N ALA A 22 4.01 61.37 14.74
CA ALA A 22 4.56 60.09 15.19
C ALA A 22 3.45 59.08 15.51
N PHE A 23 2.40 59.47 16.25
CA PHE A 23 1.26 58.62 16.60
C PHE A 23 0.39 58.24 15.39
N THR A 24 0.24 59.12 14.40
CA THR A 24 -0.54 58.83 13.18
C THR A 24 0.30 58.26 12.05
N SER A 25 1.63 58.31 12.13
CA SER A 25 2.53 57.80 11.08
C SER A 25 2.30 56.33 10.72
N PRO A 26 1.98 55.39 11.65
CA PRO A 26 1.58 54.03 11.29
C PRO A 26 0.44 53.97 10.28
N PHE A 27 -0.57 54.83 10.43
CA PHE A 27 -1.73 54.87 9.55
C PHE A 27 -1.37 55.45 8.18
N TRP A 28 -0.62 56.56 8.15
CA TRP A 28 -0.18 57.18 6.90
C TRP A 28 0.79 56.29 6.11
N ILE A 29 1.72 55.62 6.78
CA ILE A 29 2.65 54.68 6.15
C ILE A 29 1.89 53.50 5.55
N TRP A 30 0.89 52.98 6.25
CA TRP A 30 0.01 51.96 5.69
C TRP A 30 -0.71 52.52 4.45
N TYR A 31 -1.27 53.73 4.50
CA TYR A 31 -1.99 54.33 3.38
C TYR A 31 -1.11 54.52 2.11
N VAL A 32 0.18 54.79 2.27
CA VAL A 32 1.13 54.95 1.14
C VAL A 32 1.74 53.61 0.68
N LYS A 33 1.65 52.53 1.48
CA LYS A 33 2.10 51.18 1.08
C LYS A 33 1.44 50.77 -0.24
N GLN A 34 2.25 50.23 -1.16
CA GLN A 34 1.79 49.79 -2.49
C GLN A 34 0.74 48.68 -2.38
N GLU A 35 -0.31 48.77 -3.20
CA GLU A 35 -1.35 47.75 -3.30
C GLU A 35 -0.87 46.59 -4.17
N LYS A 36 -1.19 45.36 -3.76
CA LYS A 36 -0.89 44.13 -4.51
C LYS A 36 -2.19 43.57 -5.07
N LYS A 37 -2.31 43.52 -6.40
CA LYS A 37 -3.43 42.82 -7.05
C LYS A 37 -3.14 41.33 -7.06
N VAL A 38 -3.83 40.60 -6.19
CA VAL A 38 -3.74 39.14 -6.07
C VAL A 38 -5.15 38.62 -5.81
N GLU A 39 -5.65 37.80 -6.73
CA GLU A 39 -6.99 37.20 -6.64
C GLU A 39 -6.92 35.92 -5.81
N VAL A 40 -7.61 35.93 -4.66
CA VAL A 40 -7.64 34.82 -3.70
C VAL A 40 -9.08 34.32 -3.63
N LEU A 41 -9.33 33.13 -4.16
CA LEU A 41 -10.60 32.43 -4.02
C LEU A 41 -10.62 31.70 -2.67
N ILE A 42 -11.52 32.09 -1.76
CA ILE A 42 -11.61 31.50 -0.41
C ILE A 42 -12.79 30.53 -0.36
N LEU A 43 -12.50 29.23 -0.19
CA LEU A 43 -13.48 28.16 -0.01
C LEU A 43 -13.73 27.92 1.49
N ASP A 44 -15.00 28.01 1.89
CA ASP A 44 -15.44 27.79 3.27
C ASP A 44 -16.83 27.12 3.28
N LYS A 45 -16.92 25.96 3.93
CA LYS A 45 -18.14 25.14 4.02
C LYS A 45 -18.97 25.39 5.30
N THR A 46 -18.46 26.10 6.30
CA THR A 46 -19.11 26.27 7.62
C THR A 46 -20.09 27.44 7.68
N ILE A 47 -20.13 28.31 6.66
CA ILE A 47 -20.92 29.56 6.70
C ILE A 47 -22.44 29.31 6.77
N LYS A 48 -23.02 29.44 7.98
CA LYS A 48 -24.43 29.81 8.23
C LYS A 48 -24.51 31.33 8.34
N ASN A 49 -25.57 31.95 7.80
CA ASN A 49 -25.84 33.38 7.90
C ASN A 49 -25.43 33.95 9.29
N ASP A 50 -24.48 34.88 9.28
CA ASP A 50 -24.04 35.81 10.34
C ASP A 50 -23.12 35.34 11.50
N SER A 51 -22.60 34.11 11.56
CA SER A 51 -21.54 33.75 12.54
C SER A 51 -20.21 33.38 11.88
N THR A 52 -19.52 34.39 11.35
CA THR A 52 -18.28 34.26 10.59
C THR A 52 -17.01 34.24 11.48
N ARG A 53 -17.07 33.73 12.73
CA ARG A 53 -16.01 33.88 13.74
C ARG A 53 -14.64 33.32 13.30
N GLU A 54 -14.62 32.15 12.67
CA GLU A 54 -13.42 31.30 12.49
C GLU A 54 -12.40 31.81 11.45
N HIS A 55 -12.78 32.70 10.52
CA HIS A 55 -11.88 33.13 9.41
C HIS A 55 -11.58 34.63 9.35
N LYS A 56 -11.82 35.37 10.44
CA LYS A 56 -11.47 36.80 10.53
C LYS A 56 -9.97 37.05 10.34
N GLY A 57 -9.13 36.12 10.78
CA GLY A 57 -7.67 36.21 10.66
C GLY A 57 -7.17 36.33 9.22
N LEU A 58 -7.67 35.49 8.32
CA LEU A 58 -7.28 35.52 6.90
C LEU A 58 -7.64 36.86 6.24
N VAL A 59 -8.91 37.28 6.35
CA VAL A 59 -9.38 38.53 5.73
C VAL A 59 -8.66 39.75 6.33
N TRP A 60 -8.41 39.74 7.64
CA TRP A 60 -7.61 40.77 8.31
C TRP A 60 -6.19 40.82 7.72
N ALA A 61 -5.53 39.68 7.54
CA ALA A 61 -4.18 39.60 7.00
C ALA A 61 -4.10 40.09 5.55
N LEU A 62 -5.03 39.67 4.67
CA LEU A 62 -5.11 40.13 3.28
C LEU A 62 -5.24 41.66 3.21
N ASN A 63 -6.17 42.22 3.99
CA ASN A 63 -6.41 43.66 4.02
C ASN A 63 -5.24 44.43 4.65
N HIS A 64 -4.65 43.93 5.74
CA HIS A 64 -3.46 44.52 6.37
C HIS A 64 -2.27 44.57 5.41
N GLU A 65 -2.08 43.53 4.60
CA GLU A 65 -1.03 43.46 3.59
C GLU A 65 -1.33 44.25 2.31
N LYS A 66 -2.49 44.91 2.22
CA LYS A 66 -2.99 45.61 1.03
C LYS A 66 -3.09 44.71 -0.20
N ILE A 67 -3.51 43.47 0.02
CA ILE A 67 -3.89 42.55 -1.04
C ILE A 67 -5.32 42.86 -1.45
N LYS A 68 -5.52 43.14 -2.74
CA LYS A 68 -6.81 43.49 -3.32
C LYS A 68 -7.17 42.59 -4.48
N LYS A 69 -8.47 42.45 -4.71
CA LYS A 69 -9.04 41.78 -5.88
C LYS A 69 -8.61 42.49 -7.16
N THR A 70 -8.74 41.79 -8.28
CA THR A 70 -8.44 42.31 -9.63
C THR A 70 -9.20 43.61 -9.96
N ASP A 71 -10.42 43.75 -9.46
CA ASP A 71 -11.28 44.94 -9.59
C ASP A 71 -10.91 46.11 -8.66
N GLY A 72 -9.93 45.92 -7.76
CA GLY A 72 -9.43 46.94 -6.82
C GLY A 72 -10.21 47.04 -5.51
N GLN A 73 -11.15 46.13 -5.21
CA GLN A 73 -11.86 46.08 -3.93
C GLN A 73 -11.04 45.33 -2.85
N SER A 74 -11.27 45.72 -1.59
CA SER A 74 -10.77 45.00 -0.41
C SER A 74 -11.62 43.75 -0.12
N TYR A 75 -11.04 42.76 0.55
CA TYR A 75 -11.75 41.54 0.93
C TYR A 75 -12.72 41.81 2.09
N LYS A 76 -13.95 41.33 1.95
CA LYS A 76 -15.05 41.46 2.91
C LYS A 76 -15.33 40.14 3.58
N HIS A 77 -15.24 40.16 4.90
CA HIS A 77 -15.46 39.01 5.77
C HIS A 77 -16.88 38.41 5.72
N SER A 78 -17.88 39.16 5.26
CA SER A 78 -19.26 38.66 5.16
C SER A 78 -19.64 38.10 3.79
N THR A 79 -18.86 38.35 2.72
CA THR A 79 -19.31 38.06 1.34
C THR A 79 -18.29 37.37 0.44
N ASP A 80 -17.01 37.36 0.79
CA ASP A 80 -15.94 36.93 -0.13
C ASP A 80 -15.52 35.47 0.04
N PHE A 81 -16.47 34.64 0.46
CA PHE A 81 -16.30 33.19 0.64
C PHE A 81 -17.23 32.45 -0.31
N VAL A 82 -16.71 31.40 -0.96
CA VAL A 82 -17.49 30.50 -1.79
C VAL A 82 -17.73 29.18 -1.06
N LYS A 83 -18.89 28.55 -1.30
CA LYS A 83 -19.22 27.22 -0.76
C LYS A 83 -18.77 26.08 -1.68
N GLN A 84 -18.45 26.39 -2.94
CA GLN A 84 -18.02 25.41 -3.95
C GLN A 84 -17.04 26.10 -4.90
N VAL A 85 -16.07 25.32 -5.39
CA VAL A 85 -15.14 25.81 -6.40
C VAL A 85 -15.88 25.89 -7.75
N PRO A 86 -15.82 27.02 -8.47
CA PRO A 86 -16.53 27.16 -9.74
C PRO A 86 -15.94 26.25 -10.82
N ASP A 87 -16.77 25.82 -11.77
CA ASP A 87 -16.27 25.14 -12.98
C ASP A 87 -15.61 26.17 -13.89
N ILE A 88 -14.36 25.90 -14.28
CA ILE A 88 -13.51 26.80 -15.08
C ILE A 88 -13.50 26.43 -16.57
N LYS A 89 -14.46 25.63 -17.02
CA LYS A 89 -14.59 25.22 -18.42
C LYS A 89 -14.74 26.45 -19.32
N GLY A 90 -13.85 26.57 -20.31
CA GLY A 90 -13.87 27.68 -21.28
C GLY A 90 -13.27 29.00 -20.78
N GLN A 91 -12.83 29.09 -19.52
CA GLN A 91 -12.15 30.29 -19.00
C GLN A 91 -10.70 30.35 -19.49
N SER A 92 -10.26 31.57 -19.81
CA SER A 92 -8.86 31.88 -20.13
C SER A 92 -7.96 31.70 -18.92
N LYS A 93 -6.65 31.76 -19.11
CA LYS A 93 -5.67 31.63 -18.04
C LYS A 93 -5.68 32.89 -17.15
N GLU A 94 -5.90 34.03 -17.76
CA GLU A 94 -5.87 35.36 -17.15
C GLU A 94 -7.05 35.61 -16.20
N ASP A 95 -8.15 34.86 -16.35
CA ASP A 95 -9.36 34.96 -15.52
C ASP A 95 -9.32 34.08 -14.27
N LEU A 96 -8.27 33.27 -14.10
CA LEU A 96 -8.15 32.33 -12.98
C LEU A 96 -7.60 33.03 -11.73
N PRO A 97 -8.02 32.61 -10.52
CA PRO A 97 -7.46 33.13 -9.28
C PRO A 97 -5.97 32.77 -9.16
N ASP A 98 -5.17 33.68 -8.59
CA ASP A 98 -3.77 33.43 -8.25
C ASP A 98 -3.64 32.36 -7.14
N TYR A 99 -4.57 32.40 -6.17
CA TYR A 99 -4.61 31.47 -5.04
C TYR A 99 -6.01 30.91 -4.81
N LEU A 100 -6.09 29.63 -4.49
CA LEU A 100 -7.25 28.99 -3.88
C LEU A 100 -6.91 28.68 -2.43
N TYR A 101 -7.70 29.23 -1.50
CA TYR A 101 -7.55 29.01 -0.06
C TYR A 101 -8.72 28.20 0.48
N ILE A 102 -8.48 27.00 0.99
CA ILE A 102 -9.47 26.16 1.68
C ILE A 102 -9.35 26.45 3.18
N ALA A 103 -10.27 27.27 3.68
CA ALA A 103 -10.22 27.79 5.05
C ALA A 103 -10.81 26.81 6.07
N ASP A 104 -12.04 26.34 5.83
CA ASP A 104 -12.63 25.24 6.59
C ASP A 104 -13.58 24.43 5.71
N SER A 105 -13.49 23.11 5.81
CA SER A 105 -14.41 22.19 5.17
C SER A 105 -15.30 21.45 6.15
N TYR A 106 -15.14 21.65 7.46
CA TYR A 106 -16.00 21.09 8.48
C TYR A 106 -17.45 21.50 8.22
N GLY A 107 -18.36 20.56 8.45
CA GLY A 107 -19.75 20.79 8.19
C GLY A 107 -20.47 21.42 9.36
N ILE A 108 -21.67 21.88 9.08
CA ILE A 108 -22.53 22.45 10.08
C ILE A 108 -23.37 21.34 10.72
N GLU A 109 -23.42 21.28 12.05
CA GLU A 109 -24.36 20.42 12.75
C GLU A 109 -25.81 20.77 12.39
N THR A 110 -26.53 19.75 11.92
CA THR A 110 -27.94 19.75 11.57
C THR A 110 -28.62 18.53 12.15
N VAL A 111 -29.94 18.48 12.05
CA VAL A 111 -30.72 17.30 12.43
C VAL A 111 -31.33 16.73 11.16
N ASN A 112 -31.09 15.46 10.88
CA ASN A 112 -31.62 14.79 9.70
C ASN A 112 -33.15 14.57 9.82
N LYS A 113 -33.78 14.10 8.74
CA LYS A 113 -35.24 13.88 8.70
C LYS A 113 -35.75 12.86 9.73
N GLN A 114 -34.87 12.07 10.34
CA GLN A 114 -35.20 11.11 11.40
C GLN A 114 -34.88 11.63 12.82
N GLY A 115 -34.54 12.91 12.99
CA GLY A 115 -34.25 13.48 14.31
C GLY A 115 -32.85 13.18 14.84
N LYS A 116 -31.93 12.63 14.03
CA LYS A 116 -30.54 12.35 14.44
C LYS A 116 -29.60 13.50 14.07
N PRO A 117 -28.57 13.79 14.88
CA PRO A 117 -27.50 14.72 14.50
C PRO A 117 -26.84 14.31 13.17
N GLU A 118 -26.66 15.25 12.26
CA GLU A 118 -26.02 15.10 10.95
C GLU A 118 -25.18 16.34 10.68
N VAL A 119 -23.90 16.15 10.34
CA VAL A 119 -23.00 17.25 9.98
C VAL A 119 -23.03 17.46 8.47
N LYS A 120 -23.44 18.63 7.98
CA LYS A 120 -23.51 18.97 6.54
C LYS A 120 -22.38 19.89 6.13
N GLY A 121 -21.44 19.41 5.31
CA GLY A 121 -20.30 20.16 4.77
C GLY A 121 -19.37 19.24 4.00
N GLY A 122 -18.06 19.47 4.12
CA GLY A 122 -17.02 18.62 3.56
C GLY A 122 -16.70 18.95 2.11
N LEU A 123 -15.49 18.59 1.68
CA LEU A 123 -15.16 18.57 0.27
C LEU A 123 -15.92 17.42 -0.40
N THR A 124 -16.54 17.73 -1.53
CA THR A 124 -17.13 16.73 -2.42
C THR A 124 -16.14 16.34 -3.51
N THR A 125 -16.26 15.15 -4.07
CA THR A 125 -15.48 14.71 -5.25
C THR A 125 -15.53 15.76 -6.38
N LYS A 126 -16.69 16.39 -6.57
CA LYS A 126 -16.86 17.47 -7.56
C LYS A 126 -16.01 18.70 -7.23
N ASP A 127 -15.95 19.10 -5.96
CA ASP A 127 -15.08 20.21 -5.54
C ASP A 127 -13.63 19.89 -5.87
N VAL A 128 -13.15 18.71 -5.48
CA VAL A 128 -11.74 18.34 -5.69
C VAL A 128 -11.38 18.19 -7.16
N GLN A 129 -12.29 17.68 -7.99
CA GLN A 129 -12.12 17.67 -9.45
C GLN A 129 -11.97 19.09 -10.04
N HIS A 130 -12.74 20.06 -9.55
CA HIS A 130 -12.59 21.46 -9.99
C HIS A 130 -11.25 22.05 -9.51
N ILE A 131 -10.82 21.74 -8.29
CA ILE A 131 -9.50 22.13 -7.75
C ILE A 131 -8.39 21.54 -8.62
N ARG A 132 -8.44 20.24 -8.94
CA ARG A 132 -7.47 19.57 -9.80
C ARG A 132 -7.37 20.24 -11.16
N LYS A 133 -8.50 20.52 -11.83
CA LYS A 133 -8.52 21.22 -13.13
C LYS A 133 -7.89 22.61 -13.04
N LEU A 134 -8.16 23.35 -11.95
CA LEU A 134 -7.59 24.67 -11.70
C LEU A 134 -6.07 24.61 -11.56
N LEU A 135 -5.56 23.68 -10.76
CA LEU A 135 -4.12 23.50 -10.55
C LEU A 135 -3.38 23.04 -11.81
N PHE A 136 -3.96 22.12 -12.59
CA PHE A 136 -3.32 21.58 -13.79
C PHE A 136 -3.23 22.59 -14.95
N LYS A 137 -3.99 23.71 -14.92
CA LYS A 137 -3.81 24.83 -15.86
C LYS A 137 -2.54 25.66 -15.57
N GLY A 138 -1.95 25.53 -14.37
CA GLY A 138 -0.58 25.96 -14.04
C GLY A 138 -0.40 27.41 -13.59
N GLN A 139 -1.42 28.04 -12.99
CA GLN A 139 -1.35 29.42 -12.48
C GLN A 139 -1.79 29.58 -11.04
N THR A 140 -2.78 28.80 -10.59
CA THR A 140 -3.30 28.88 -9.23
C THR A 140 -2.44 28.07 -8.26
N LYS A 141 -2.15 28.65 -7.09
CA LYS A 141 -1.58 27.93 -5.95
C LYS A 141 -2.66 27.49 -4.99
N LEU A 142 -2.54 26.30 -4.41
CA LEU A 142 -3.48 25.79 -3.40
C LEU A 142 -2.92 26.04 -2.00
N ILE A 143 -3.73 26.58 -1.11
CA ILE A 143 -3.47 26.63 0.34
C ILE A 143 -4.66 25.94 1.01
N ALA A 144 -4.42 24.97 1.88
CA ALA A 144 -5.45 24.30 2.65
C ALA A 144 -5.04 24.20 4.11
N GLU A 145 -5.99 24.36 5.02
CA GLU A 145 -5.77 24.25 6.47
C GLU A 145 -6.44 22.99 7.04
N PHE A 146 -6.30 22.82 8.36
CA PHE A 146 -6.99 21.82 9.17
C PHE A 146 -8.49 21.70 8.80
N ASN A 147 -9.07 20.52 8.99
CA ASN A 147 -10.42 20.15 8.52
C ASN A 147 -10.59 19.98 7.00
N ALA A 148 -9.53 19.86 6.21
CA ALA A 148 -9.65 19.48 4.79
C ALA A 148 -10.02 17.99 4.58
N PHE A 149 -9.71 17.11 5.55
CA PHE A 149 -9.79 15.65 5.41
C PHE A 149 -10.94 15.01 6.19
N ALA A 150 -11.16 15.44 7.44
CA ALA A 150 -12.07 14.79 8.36
C ALA A 150 -13.53 14.78 7.86
N THR A 151 -14.36 13.89 8.42
CA THR A 151 -15.81 13.88 8.18
C THR A 151 -16.38 15.29 8.43
N PRO A 152 -17.23 15.83 7.53
CA PRO A 152 -18.03 15.15 6.51
C PRO A 152 -17.45 15.02 5.09
N THR A 153 -16.15 15.30 4.87
CA THR A 153 -15.49 15.01 3.58
C THR A 153 -15.54 13.50 3.29
N SER A 154 -15.98 13.12 2.08
CA SER A 154 -16.07 11.69 1.71
C SER A 154 -14.68 11.07 1.60
N LYS A 155 -14.57 9.75 1.74
CA LYS A 155 -13.29 9.04 1.62
C LYS A 155 -12.62 9.32 0.27
N GLU A 156 -13.39 9.29 -0.82
CA GLU A 156 -12.91 9.54 -2.17
C GLU A 156 -12.40 10.98 -2.32
N ALA A 157 -13.17 11.98 -1.86
CA ALA A 157 -12.75 13.37 -1.91
C ALA A 157 -11.50 13.63 -1.06
N ARG A 158 -11.40 12.96 0.11
CA ARG A 158 -10.24 13.02 0.99
C ARG A 158 -8.99 12.49 0.31
N GLU A 159 -9.07 11.33 -0.35
CA GLU A 159 -7.96 10.74 -1.08
C GLU A 159 -7.52 11.66 -2.23
N GLU A 160 -8.47 12.21 -3.00
CA GLU A 160 -8.15 13.14 -4.09
C GLU A 160 -7.44 14.42 -3.60
N ILE A 161 -7.91 15.04 -2.51
CA ILE A 161 -7.31 16.29 -2.02
C ILE A 161 -5.97 16.04 -1.33
N SER A 162 -5.85 14.90 -0.62
CA SER A 162 -4.59 14.39 -0.07
C SER A 162 -3.53 14.26 -1.17
N ASP A 163 -3.94 13.78 -2.34
CA ASP A 163 -3.05 13.66 -3.49
C ASP A 163 -2.55 14.99 -4.04
N LEU A 164 -3.41 16.00 -4.08
CA LEU A 164 -3.07 17.35 -4.54
C LEU A 164 -2.14 18.08 -3.56
N LEU A 165 -2.29 17.80 -2.26
CA LEU A 165 -1.47 18.35 -1.18
C LEU A 165 -0.19 17.53 -0.93
N ASN A 166 -0.08 16.34 -1.55
CA ASN A 166 1.02 15.38 -1.39
C ASN A 166 1.25 14.92 0.06
N VAL A 167 0.14 14.73 0.78
CA VAL A 167 0.10 14.26 2.18
C VAL A 167 -0.87 13.11 2.32
N LYS A 168 -0.68 12.26 3.33
CA LYS A 168 -1.66 11.27 3.78
C LYS A 168 -2.12 11.67 5.18
N TRP A 169 -3.42 11.83 5.38
CA TRP A 169 -3.96 11.94 6.73
C TRP A 169 -3.93 10.58 7.40
N THR A 170 -3.41 10.51 8.62
CA THR A 170 -3.29 9.26 9.37
C THR A 170 -4.61 8.85 10.05
N GLY A 171 -5.67 9.65 9.88
CA GLY A 171 -6.91 9.51 10.63
C GLY A 171 -6.84 10.10 12.04
N TRP A 172 -5.65 10.47 12.52
CA TRP A 172 -5.46 11.04 13.86
C TRP A 172 -5.48 12.57 13.85
N ILE A 173 -6.14 13.13 14.86
CA ILE A 173 -6.02 14.53 15.27
C ILE A 173 -5.53 14.63 16.71
N GLY A 174 -4.87 15.73 17.04
CA GLY A 174 -4.38 16.01 18.38
C GLY A 174 -4.82 17.38 18.88
N ARG A 175 -5.01 17.51 20.20
CA ARG A 175 -5.14 18.81 20.89
C ARG A 175 -4.68 18.74 22.33
N GLN A 176 -4.01 19.80 22.77
CA GLN A 176 -3.68 20.00 24.17
C GLN A 176 -4.84 20.67 24.90
N PHE A 177 -5.16 20.16 26.09
CA PHE A 177 -6.14 20.77 26.98
C PHE A 177 -5.46 21.24 28.27
N GLN A 178 -5.87 22.41 28.76
CA GLN A 178 -5.43 22.92 30.07
C GLN A 178 -6.02 22.08 31.21
N ASP A 179 -7.26 21.62 31.04
CA ASP A 179 -7.91 20.66 31.93
C ASP A 179 -8.77 19.65 31.14
N LEU A 180 -8.51 18.35 31.28
CA LEU A 180 -9.29 17.28 30.65
C LEU A 180 -10.72 17.12 31.19
N SER A 181 -11.06 17.84 32.26
CA SER A 181 -12.42 17.88 32.81
C SER A 181 -13.29 19.00 32.23
N ASP A 182 -12.70 19.93 31.47
CA ASP A 182 -13.39 21.08 30.88
C ASP A 182 -14.51 20.68 29.91
N GLU A 183 -15.47 21.57 29.71
CA GLU A 183 -16.50 21.51 28.66
C GLU A 183 -15.88 21.61 27.26
N GLU A 184 -14.69 22.22 27.14
CA GLU A 184 -13.92 22.23 25.89
C GLU A 184 -13.57 20.83 25.36
N VAL A 185 -13.55 19.79 26.21
CA VAL A 185 -13.41 18.40 25.76
C VAL A 185 -14.78 17.88 25.31
N PRO A 186 -15.00 17.64 23.99
CA PRO A 186 -16.30 17.26 23.47
C PRO A 186 -16.96 16.08 24.19
N ALA A 187 -18.27 16.17 24.43
CA ALA A 187 -19.04 15.14 25.12
C ALA A 187 -19.02 13.77 24.43
N TRP A 188 -18.91 13.75 23.09
CA TRP A 188 -18.83 12.52 22.31
C TRP A 188 -17.52 11.75 22.54
N ILE A 189 -16.40 12.43 22.81
CA ILE A 189 -15.11 11.80 23.16
C ILE A 189 -15.23 11.09 24.50
N LYS A 190 -15.79 11.79 25.49
CA LYS A 190 -16.03 11.23 26.83
C LYS A 190 -16.89 9.97 26.69
N SER A 191 -17.97 10.04 25.91
CA SER A 191 -18.88 8.91 25.67
C SER A 191 -18.21 7.73 24.95
N ASN A 192 -17.42 7.98 23.91
CA ASN A 192 -16.69 6.95 23.18
C ASN A 192 -15.63 6.26 24.06
N TYR A 193 -14.88 7.04 24.85
CA TYR A 193 -13.94 6.50 25.83
C TYR A 193 -14.64 5.56 26.82
N GLU A 194 -15.81 5.95 27.34
CA GLU A 194 -16.59 5.13 28.27
C GLU A 194 -17.07 3.83 27.63
N GLN A 195 -17.56 3.88 26.38
CA GLN A 195 -18.03 2.71 25.64
C GLN A 195 -16.92 1.71 25.36
N ARG A 196 -15.74 2.18 24.93
CA ARG A 196 -14.60 1.30 24.57
C ARG A 196 -13.87 0.74 25.77
N ASN A 197 -13.67 1.54 26.81
CA ASN A 197 -12.85 1.16 27.97
C ASN A 197 -13.67 0.63 29.15
N GLY A 198 -15.00 0.74 29.11
CA GLY A 198 -15.89 0.37 30.21
C GLY A 198 -15.68 1.20 31.48
N LYS A 199 -15.03 2.37 31.38
CA LYS A 199 -14.64 3.24 32.51
C LYS A 199 -15.11 4.66 32.27
N LYS A 200 -15.72 5.28 33.29
CA LYS A 200 -16.16 6.68 33.25
C LYS A 200 -15.01 7.65 33.01
N TRP A 201 -15.26 8.70 32.21
CA TRP A 201 -14.30 9.79 32.03
C TRP A 201 -14.18 10.61 33.32
N THR A 202 -13.11 10.35 34.09
CA THR A 202 -12.83 10.98 35.39
C THR A 202 -11.47 11.69 35.41
N MET A 203 -10.87 11.87 34.23
CA MET A 203 -9.55 12.49 34.07
C MET A 203 -9.63 13.99 34.33
N LYS A 204 -8.63 14.53 35.04
CA LYS A 204 -8.51 15.94 35.44
C LYS A 204 -7.10 16.46 35.19
N GLY A 205 -6.96 17.78 35.05
CA GLY A 205 -5.69 18.45 34.83
C GLY A 205 -5.26 18.40 33.36
N SER A 206 -4.13 19.04 33.06
CA SER A 206 -3.65 19.17 31.68
C SER A 206 -3.29 17.83 31.06
N GLY A 207 -3.57 17.70 29.77
CA GLY A 207 -3.22 16.50 29.01
C GLY A 207 -3.25 16.75 27.51
N LEU A 208 -2.57 15.88 26.78
CA LEU A 208 -2.60 15.85 25.32
C LEU A 208 -3.47 14.67 24.88
N LEU A 209 -4.46 14.97 24.06
CA LEU A 209 -5.43 14.01 23.56
C LEU A 209 -5.20 13.77 22.07
N PHE A 210 -5.09 12.50 21.68
CA PHE A 210 -5.15 12.09 20.28
C PHE A 210 -6.42 11.28 20.04
N ILE A 211 -7.04 11.50 18.90
CA ILE A 211 -8.29 10.86 18.51
C ILE A 211 -8.14 10.39 17.08
N HIS A 212 -8.40 9.11 16.85
CA HIS A 212 -8.46 8.54 15.51
C HIS A 212 -9.89 8.53 14.98
N GLU A 213 -10.05 8.56 13.66
CA GLU A 213 -11.36 8.51 13.01
C GLU A 213 -12.14 7.21 13.28
N ASN A 214 -11.47 6.09 13.58
CA ASN A 214 -12.13 4.84 14.03
C ASN A 214 -12.55 4.88 15.51
N GLY A 215 -12.34 6.01 16.19
CA GLY A 215 -12.68 6.24 17.59
C GLY A 215 -11.64 5.77 18.61
N GLU A 216 -10.43 5.38 18.20
CA GLU A 216 -9.32 5.16 19.14
C GLU A 216 -8.91 6.48 19.83
N ILE A 217 -8.50 6.38 21.09
CA ILE A 217 -8.19 7.54 21.92
C ILE A 217 -6.89 7.28 22.68
N ILE A 218 -5.91 8.16 22.50
CA ILE A 218 -4.67 8.16 23.30
C ILE A 218 -4.70 9.37 24.23
N VAL A 219 -4.50 9.12 25.51
CA VAL A 219 -4.39 10.19 26.52
C VAL A 219 -2.99 10.18 27.13
N LEU A 220 -2.25 11.26 26.89
CA LEU A 220 -0.95 11.53 27.53
C LEU A 220 -1.15 12.52 28.68
N ARG A 221 -0.67 12.15 29.87
CA ARG A 221 -0.78 12.95 31.11
C ARG A 221 0.60 13.32 31.65
N ASP A 222 0.67 13.96 32.81
CA ASP A 222 1.92 14.41 33.45
C ASP A 222 3.00 13.32 33.56
N LYS A 223 2.65 12.03 33.69
CA LYS A 223 3.62 10.92 33.70
C LYS A 223 4.24 10.60 32.33
N ASP A 224 3.54 10.97 31.26
CA ASP A 224 3.88 10.68 29.87
C ASP A 224 4.60 11.87 29.21
N ILE A 225 4.52 13.06 29.79
CA ILE A 225 4.99 14.34 29.24
C ILE A 225 6.13 14.90 30.12
N LYS A 226 7.27 15.25 29.52
CA LYS A 226 8.41 15.89 30.20
C LYS A 226 8.21 17.40 30.35
N GLU A 227 7.83 18.07 29.27
CA GLU A 227 7.54 19.51 29.24
C GLU A 227 6.17 19.73 28.62
N LYS A 228 5.36 20.59 29.23
CA LYS A 228 3.98 20.79 28.78
C LYS A 228 3.96 21.53 27.45
N GLY A 229 3.30 20.90 26.48
CA GLY A 229 2.79 21.53 25.28
C GLY A 229 3.37 21.03 23.97
N VAL A 230 2.62 21.30 22.90
CA VAL A 230 3.03 20.98 21.54
C VAL A 230 3.86 22.14 21.02
N GLN A 231 5.11 21.88 20.64
CA GLN A 231 5.99 22.92 20.10
C GLN A 231 5.90 22.91 18.57
N PHE A 232 5.47 24.01 17.97
CA PHE A 232 5.62 24.24 16.55
C PHE A 232 7.00 24.84 16.28
N SER A 233 7.71 24.32 15.27
CA SER A 233 9.02 24.85 14.88
C SER A 233 9.22 24.83 13.37
N PHE A 234 9.75 25.93 12.83
CA PHE A 234 10.24 25.97 11.45
C PHE A 234 11.55 25.20 11.33
N ASN A 235 11.69 24.39 10.28
CA ASN A 235 12.94 23.70 10.02
C ASN A 235 13.96 24.61 9.28
N ALA A 236 15.18 24.10 9.09
CA ALA A 236 16.25 24.87 8.43
C ALA A 236 15.91 25.33 7.00
N LYS A 237 15.11 24.55 6.25
CA LYS A 237 14.69 24.91 4.88
C LYS A 237 13.74 26.11 4.87
N SER A 238 12.89 26.26 5.88
CA SER A 238 12.02 27.42 6.05
C SER A 238 12.79 28.72 6.16
N LYS A 239 13.87 28.74 6.93
CA LYS A 239 14.73 29.93 7.02
C LYS A 239 15.32 30.29 5.66
N GLN A 240 15.81 29.29 4.91
CA GLN A 240 16.39 29.50 3.59
C GLN A 240 15.37 29.97 2.55
N HIS A 241 14.16 29.40 2.55
CA HIS A 241 13.16 29.66 1.52
C HIS A 241 12.23 30.83 1.85
N PHE A 242 11.83 31.01 3.11
CA PHE A 242 10.84 31.99 3.54
C PHE A 242 11.40 33.05 4.50
N GLY A 243 12.64 32.89 5.00
CA GLY A 243 13.19 33.77 6.02
C GLY A 243 12.52 33.60 7.39
N LEU A 244 11.78 32.49 7.60
CA LEU A 244 11.03 32.21 8.82
C LEU A 244 11.83 31.29 9.73
N GLU A 245 11.92 31.65 11.01
CA GLU A 245 12.58 30.86 12.05
C GLU A 245 11.86 31.06 13.40
N GLY A 246 12.04 30.10 14.31
CA GLY A 246 11.49 30.18 15.65
C GLY A 246 10.73 28.92 16.07
N SER A 247 10.48 28.83 17.37
CA SER A 247 9.64 27.81 18.00
C SER A 247 8.57 28.51 18.83
N VAL A 248 7.32 28.11 18.68
CA VAL A 248 6.17 28.70 19.36
C VAL A 248 5.26 27.58 19.88
N PRO A 249 4.77 27.66 21.13
CA PRO A 249 3.75 26.73 21.62
C PRO A 249 2.49 26.77 20.74
N TYR A 250 1.93 25.60 20.44
CA TYR A 250 0.66 25.44 19.74
C TYR A 250 -0.34 24.73 20.64
N HIS A 251 -1.52 25.33 20.83
CA HIS A 251 -2.48 24.90 21.86
C HIS A 251 -3.80 24.37 21.28
N TYR A 252 -3.96 24.35 19.96
CA TYR A 252 -5.24 24.05 19.32
C TYR A 252 -5.21 22.74 18.51
N TRP A 253 -6.26 22.47 17.74
CA TRP A 253 -6.39 21.22 16.98
C TRP A 253 -5.40 21.14 15.82
N PHE A 254 -4.79 19.97 15.66
CA PHE A 254 -3.94 19.66 14.51
C PHE A 254 -4.18 18.25 13.99
N ASP A 255 -4.05 18.10 12.69
CA ASP A 255 -4.01 16.85 11.96
C ASP A 255 -2.64 16.18 12.11
N ILE A 256 -2.63 14.87 12.29
CA ILE A 256 -1.43 14.06 12.13
C ILE A 256 -1.39 13.56 10.68
N ILE A 257 -0.38 14.01 9.97
CA ILE A 257 -0.17 13.68 8.56
C ILE A 257 1.18 13.03 8.32
N GLU A 258 1.26 12.27 7.23
CA GLU A 258 2.49 11.75 6.67
C GLU A 258 2.74 12.40 5.31
N PRO A 259 3.91 13.03 5.08
CA PRO A 259 4.21 13.60 3.77
C PRO A 259 4.64 12.47 2.84
N ALA A 260 4.14 12.45 1.61
CA ALA A 260 4.63 11.51 0.61
C ALA A 260 6.13 11.74 0.29
N ASN A 261 6.61 12.96 0.49
CA ASN A 261 8.02 13.32 0.42
C ASN A 261 8.44 14.11 1.67
N LYS A 262 9.23 13.48 2.56
CA LYS A 262 9.75 14.12 3.79
C LYS A 262 10.53 15.42 3.54
N ASN A 263 11.05 15.62 2.33
CA ASN A 263 11.76 16.85 1.99
C ASN A 263 10.85 18.07 1.82
N GLU A 264 9.53 17.88 1.72
CA GLU A 264 8.51 18.93 1.55
C GLU A 264 7.97 19.47 2.88
N THR A 265 8.30 18.83 3.99
CA THR A 265 8.02 19.38 5.32
C THR A 265 8.87 20.62 5.55
N ILE A 266 8.23 21.73 5.96
CA ILE A 266 8.90 23.00 6.26
C ILE A 266 8.76 23.41 7.73
N ALA A 267 7.77 22.86 8.44
CA ALA A 267 7.62 23.02 9.88
C ALA A 267 7.13 21.71 10.53
N GLU A 268 7.43 21.53 11.80
CA GLU A 268 7.10 20.33 12.59
C GLU A 268 6.50 20.70 13.95
N TYR A 269 5.54 19.89 14.40
CA TYR A 269 5.16 19.77 15.79
C TYR A 269 6.12 18.81 16.50
N THR A 270 6.57 19.17 17.69
CA THR A 270 7.40 18.31 18.56
C THR A 270 6.77 18.19 19.94
N LEU A 271 6.72 16.96 20.45
CA LEU A 271 6.25 16.62 21.78
C LEU A 271 7.42 16.28 22.70
N SER A 272 7.44 16.86 23.89
CA SER A 272 8.44 16.51 24.91
C SER A 272 7.92 15.37 25.79
N LEU A 273 8.27 14.12 25.47
CA LEU A 273 7.69 12.91 26.09
C LEU A 273 8.69 12.13 26.97
N THR A 274 8.16 11.46 28.01
CA THR A 274 8.86 10.41 28.77
C THR A 274 8.89 9.10 27.98
N SER A 275 9.68 8.11 28.40
CA SER A 275 9.68 6.80 27.71
C SER A 275 8.29 6.17 27.66
N SER A 276 7.51 6.27 28.75
CA SER A 276 6.10 5.85 28.80
C SER A 276 5.25 6.51 27.73
N GLY A 277 5.42 7.84 27.52
CA GLY A 277 4.69 8.55 26.48
C GLY A 277 5.09 8.12 25.07
N LYS A 278 6.38 7.89 24.84
CA LYS A 278 6.90 7.42 23.54
C LYS A 278 6.38 6.02 23.20
N ASP A 279 6.42 5.09 24.16
CA ASP A 279 5.97 3.72 23.96
C ASP A 279 4.47 3.65 23.64
N LYS A 280 3.66 4.49 24.31
CA LYS A 280 2.23 4.64 24.00
C LYS A 280 1.98 5.11 22.58
N LEU A 281 2.67 6.16 22.11
CA LEU A 281 2.51 6.64 20.73
C LEU A 281 2.97 5.61 19.72
N LYS A 282 4.13 4.98 19.96
CA LYS A 282 4.73 3.99 19.05
C LYS A 282 3.82 2.78 18.81
N HIS A 283 3.06 2.34 19.83
CA HIS A 283 2.08 1.25 19.69
C HIS A 283 1.01 1.54 18.61
N TYR A 284 0.64 2.82 18.43
CA TYR A 284 -0.32 3.27 17.43
C TYR A 284 0.35 3.79 16.14
N GLY A 285 1.65 3.56 15.95
CA GLY A 285 2.41 4.04 14.78
C GLY A 285 2.71 5.55 14.82
N LEU A 286 2.44 6.23 15.94
CA LEU A 286 2.70 7.66 16.10
C LEU A 286 4.11 7.91 16.66
N THR A 287 4.69 9.05 16.31
CA THR A 287 5.99 9.48 16.83
C THR A 287 5.86 10.74 17.68
N GLU A 288 6.94 11.22 18.29
CA GLU A 288 6.97 12.49 19.02
C GLU A 288 7.07 13.72 18.11
N LYS A 289 7.18 13.54 16.79
CA LYS A 289 7.29 14.61 15.80
C LYS A 289 6.29 14.41 14.66
N PHE A 290 5.60 15.49 14.31
CA PHE A 290 4.63 15.47 13.22
C PHE A 290 4.89 16.64 12.26
N PRO A 291 4.71 16.47 10.95
CA PRO A 291 4.72 17.60 10.04
C PRO A 291 3.60 18.58 10.40
N ALA A 292 3.95 19.86 10.52
CA ALA A 292 3.00 20.94 10.78
C ALA A 292 2.66 21.70 9.48
N ILE A 293 3.62 21.88 8.58
CA ILE A 293 3.40 22.50 7.27
C ILE A 293 4.11 21.70 6.19
N ILE A 294 3.37 21.38 5.13
CA ILE A 294 3.88 20.79 3.90
C ILE A 294 3.82 21.83 2.79
N ASN A 295 4.95 22.01 2.10
CA ASN A 295 5.02 22.75 0.84
C ASN A 295 5.33 21.77 -0.28
N HIS A 296 4.29 21.40 -1.02
CA HIS A 296 4.41 20.54 -2.18
C HIS A 296 4.64 21.35 -3.45
N ARG A 297 5.64 20.93 -4.24
CA ARG A 297 5.97 21.56 -5.51
C ARG A 297 6.32 20.51 -6.56
N ASN A 298 5.57 20.55 -7.66
CA ASN A 298 5.81 19.70 -8.83
C ASN A 298 5.98 20.54 -10.11
N VAL A 299 5.96 19.91 -11.27
CA VAL A 299 6.15 20.58 -12.57
C VAL A 299 4.98 21.52 -12.95
N LYS A 300 3.77 21.28 -12.42
CA LYS A 300 2.54 21.99 -12.79
C LYS A 300 2.09 23.03 -11.77
N TYR A 301 2.18 22.73 -10.48
CA TYR A 301 1.63 23.60 -9.44
C TYR A 301 2.41 23.52 -8.12
N GLU A 302 2.07 24.44 -7.22
CA GLU A 302 2.55 24.54 -5.86
C GLU A 302 1.35 24.50 -4.90
N SER A 303 1.46 23.74 -3.81
CA SER A 303 0.43 23.66 -2.79
C SER A 303 1.02 23.68 -1.38
N TYR A 304 0.25 24.25 -0.46
CA TYR A 304 0.57 24.38 0.95
C TYR A 304 -0.52 23.72 1.77
N TYR A 305 -0.12 22.86 2.71
CA TYR A 305 -1.04 22.31 3.69
C TYR A 305 -0.59 22.68 5.10
N PHE A 306 -1.48 23.34 5.83
CA PHE A 306 -1.31 23.75 7.21
C PHE A 306 -2.05 22.77 8.09
N ALA A 307 -1.32 21.90 8.80
CA ALA A 307 -1.89 20.79 9.54
C ALA A 307 -2.58 21.23 10.85
N GLY A 308 -2.58 22.51 11.21
CA GLY A 308 -3.35 23.01 12.33
C GLY A 308 -4.30 24.10 11.89
N ASP A 309 -5.31 24.34 12.70
CA ASP A 309 -6.19 25.48 12.54
C ASP A 309 -5.44 26.74 13.01
N TYR A 310 -4.81 27.41 12.05
CA TYR A 310 -3.91 28.54 12.27
C TYR A 310 -4.60 29.90 12.18
N ALA A 311 -5.75 29.93 11.49
CA ALA A 311 -6.52 31.13 11.24
C ALA A 311 -7.55 31.43 12.35
N ASP A 312 -7.98 30.43 13.14
CA ASP A 312 -8.96 30.61 14.21
C ASP A 312 -8.46 31.57 15.30
N ARG A 313 -9.25 32.63 15.53
CA ARG A 313 -8.98 33.62 16.58
C ARG A 313 -10.20 34.44 16.96
N GLU A 314 -10.36 34.62 18.27
CA GLU A 314 -11.46 35.39 18.88
C GLU A 314 -11.25 36.93 18.85
N GLU A 315 -10.03 37.42 19.15
CA GLU A 315 -9.75 38.86 19.30
C GLU A 315 -8.66 39.40 18.36
N LEU A 316 -9.06 40.05 17.27
CA LEU A 316 -8.20 40.82 16.37
C LEU A 316 -8.49 42.32 16.51
N PRO A 317 -7.49 43.21 16.34
CA PRO A 317 -7.74 44.65 16.31
C PRO A 317 -8.64 45.03 15.13
N ASP A 318 -9.72 45.78 15.38
CA ASP A 318 -10.65 46.25 14.34
C ASP A 318 -9.95 47.08 13.25
N LEU A 319 -8.89 47.80 13.61
CA LEU A 319 -8.13 48.68 12.72
C LEU A 319 -6.92 47.95 12.10
N TYR A 320 -7.12 47.33 10.94
CA TYR A 320 -6.04 46.68 10.18
C TYR A 320 -5.10 47.69 9.47
N GLN A 321 -5.50 48.94 9.30
CA GLN A 321 -4.76 50.00 8.56
C GLN A 321 -3.61 50.62 9.38
N THR A 322 -2.82 49.81 10.07
CA THR A 322 -1.77 50.30 10.99
C THR A 322 -0.43 49.65 10.69
N TRP A 323 0.52 50.39 10.12
CA TRP A 323 1.86 49.88 9.84
C TRP A 323 2.66 49.68 11.15
N GLY A 324 3.27 48.50 11.34
CA GLY A 324 4.16 48.20 12.47
C GLY A 324 3.49 47.49 13.67
N ILE A 325 2.15 47.47 13.78
CA ILE A 325 1.48 46.72 14.85
C ILE A 325 1.78 45.20 14.77
N SER A 326 1.83 44.67 13.55
CA SER A 326 2.17 43.28 13.27
C SER A 326 3.60 42.97 13.71
N TRP A 327 4.56 43.84 13.39
CA TRP A 327 5.96 43.71 13.81
C TRP A 327 6.14 43.74 15.34
N ILE A 328 5.44 44.66 16.04
CA ILE A 328 5.50 44.73 17.51
C ILE A 328 4.95 43.44 18.12
N LYS A 329 3.80 42.97 17.64
CA LYS A 329 3.18 41.74 18.16
C LYS A 329 4.02 40.50 17.82
N GLU A 330 4.58 40.42 16.62
CA GLU A 330 5.50 39.35 16.24
C GLU A 330 6.71 39.27 17.19
N LYS A 331 7.34 40.41 17.54
CA LYS A 331 8.55 40.43 18.38
C LYS A 331 8.28 40.28 19.88
N PHE A 332 7.21 40.87 20.40
CA PHE A 332 7.03 41.07 21.84
C PHE A 332 5.85 40.32 22.46
N MET A 333 4.98 39.67 21.66
CA MET A 333 3.85 38.91 22.22
C MET A 333 4.35 37.71 23.03
N LEU A 334 3.89 37.59 24.27
CA LEU A 334 4.11 36.42 25.11
C LEU A 334 3.03 35.36 24.85
N ASP A 335 3.33 34.12 25.20
CA ASP A 335 2.33 33.06 25.11
C ASP A 335 1.25 33.27 26.19
N ASP A 336 0.01 33.32 25.75
CA ASP A 336 -1.17 33.52 26.59
C ASP A 336 -1.91 32.19 26.89
N GLY A 337 -1.44 31.07 26.34
CA GLY A 337 -2.10 29.77 26.47
C GLY A 337 -3.35 29.61 25.59
N HIS A 338 -3.71 30.64 24.82
CA HIS A 338 -4.91 30.70 23.97
C HIS A 338 -4.57 30.94 22.49
N GLY A 339 -3.29 30.81 22.10
CA GLY A 339 -2.85 30.81 20.70
C GLY A 339 -2.59 32.19 20.08
N SER A 340 -2.73 33.30 20.81
CA SER A 340 -2.49 34.63 20.23
C SER A 340 -1.05 34.82 19.77
N SER A 341 -0.09 34.23 20.49
CA SER A 341 1.33 34.28 20.13
C SER A 341 1.60 33.59 18.79
N PHE A 342 0.89 32.50 18.49
CA PHE A 342 1.04 31.72 17.27
C PHE A 342 0.59 32.51 16.02
N TYR A 343 -0.56 33.17 16.08
CA TYR A 343 -1.06 33.97 14.95
C TYR A 343 -0.05 35.02 14.48
N TRP A 344 0.53 35.78 15.42
CA TRP A 344 1.46 36.88 15.10
C TRP A 344 2.87 36.41 14.76
N LYS A 345 3.35 35.34 15.39
CA LYS A 345 4.73 34.84 15.21
C LYS A 345 4.87 33.83 14.08
N VAL A 346 3.79 33.14 13.71
CA VAL A 346 3.80 32.04 12.74
C VAL A 346 2.87 32.34 11.57
N TYR A 347 1.55 32.38 11.81
CA TYR A 347 0.56 32.42 10.73
C TYR A 347 0.67 33.67 9.84
N LEU A 348 0.69 34.88 10.40
CA LEU A 348 0.75 36.11 9.61
C LEU A 348 2.07 36.24 8.82
N PRO A 349 3.27 36.02 9.41
CA PRO A 349 4.52 35.99 8.66
C PRO A 349 4.54 34.91 7.55
N LEU A 350 4.00 33.73 7.84
CA LEU A 350 3.90 32.63 6.87
C LEU A 350 3.02 32.99 5.68
N LEU A 351 1.79 33.43 5.94
CA LEU A 351 0.84 33.82 4.89
C LEU A 351 1.42 34.94 4.01
N LYS A 352 2.08 35.92 4.63
CA LYS A 352 2.81 36.97 3.90
C LYS A 352 3.87 36.37 2.98
N ALA A 353 4.69 35.44 3.47
CA ALA A 353 5.76 34.83 2.69
C ALA A 353 5.23 33.96 1.53
N VAL A 354 4.09 33.28 1.73
CA VAL A 354 3.42 32.47 0.69
C VAL A 354 2.83 33.37 -0.40
N LEU A 355 2.14 34.46 -0.02
CA LEU A 355 1.44 35.35 -0.96
C LEU A 355 2.36 36.33 -1.71
N ASP A 356 3.55 36.66 -1.16
CA ASP A 356 4.48 37.61 -1.80
C ASP A 356 5.29 37.01 -2.96
N LYS A 357 5.40 35.68 -3.02
CA LYS A 357 6.18 34.99 -4.05
C LYS A 357 5.40 34.78 -5.34
N LYS A 358 5.72 35.60 -6.35
CA LYS A 358 5.24 35.42 -7.73
C LYS A 358 5.95 34.33 -8.52
N ASP A 359 7.10 33.84 -8.07
CA ASP A 359 7.88 32.85 -8.83
C ASP A 359 7.22 31.45 -8.81
N THR A 360 6.73 31.05 -9.97
CA THR A 360 6.24 29.71 -10.31
C THR A 360 7.37 28.81 -10.81
N ALA A 361 8.60 28.95 -10.33
CA ALA A 361 9.76 28.12 -10.76
C ALA A 361 9.60 26.63 -10.39
N THR A 362 8.67 25.95 -11.05
CA THR A 362 8.39 24.52 -10.94
C THR A 362 9.66 23.71 -11.15
N LYS A 363 9.71 22.49 -10.62
CA LYS A 363 10.85 21.59 -10.89
C LYS A 363 11.03 21.49 -12.41
N GLU A 364 12.28 21.56 -12.89
CA GLU A 364 12.56 21.30 -14.30
C GLU A 364 12.07 19.89 -14.64
N LYS A 365 11.27 19.81 -15.70
CA LYS A 365 10.71 18.55 -16.17
C LYS A 365 11.72 17.89 -17.10
N GLU A 366 12.07 16.64 -16.85
CA GLU A 366 12.71 15.82 -17.87
C GLU A 366 11.68 15.54 -18.96
N SER A 367 11.86 16.14 -20.14
CA SER A 367 10.97 15.87 -21.26
C SER A 367 11.39 14.58 -21.94
N VAL A 368 10.42 13.69 -22.22
CA VAL A 368 10.69 12.56 -23.12
C VAL A 368 10.98 13.11 -24.51
N GLU A 369 12.20 12.93 -24.97
CA GLU A 369 12.62 13.32 -26.31
C GLU A 369 12.10 12.35 -27.35
N ILE A 370 11.52 12.90 -28.42
CA ILE A 370 10.94 12.13 -29.51
C ILE A 370 11.82 12.37 -30.74
N HIS A 371 12.41 11.29 -31.24
CA HIS A 371 13.07 11.29 -32.54
C HIS A 371 12.05 11.13 -33.66
N LYS A 372 12.21 11.90 -34.74
CA LYS A 372 11.38 11.78 -35.93
C LYS A 372 12.25 11.36 -37.11
N GLU A 373 12.02 10.15 -37.64
CA GLU A 373 12.72 9.61 -38.80
C GLU A 373 11.70 9.27 -39.89
N ASN A 374 11.77 9.92 -41.07
CA ASN A 374 10.84 9.72 -42.18
C ASN A 374 9.35 9.81 -41.78
N GLU A 375 8.99 10.85 -41.03
CA GLU A 375 7.65 11.04 -40.46
C GLU A 375 7.23 10.07 -39.35
N ILE A 376 8.09 9.12 -38.95
CA ILE A 376 7.82 8.17 -37.87
C ILE A 376 8.41 8.68 -36.55
N HIS A 377 7.59 8.67 -35.50
CA HIS A 377 7.96 9.03 -34.14
C HIS A 377 8.51 7.81 -33.37
N VAL A 378 9.64 8.01 -32.69
CA VAL A 378 10.33 7.00 -31.86
C VAL A 378 10.85 7.68 -30.60
N ASN A 379 10.57 7.12 -29.43
CA ASN A 379 11.05 7.60 -28.12
C ASN A 379 12.10 6.66 -27.48
N ALA A 380 12.08 5.38 -27.85
CA ALA A 380 13.00 4.37 -27.37
C ALA A 380 13.41 3.40 -28.49
N ARG A 381 14.60 2.80 -28.38
CA ARG A 381 15.03 1.73 -29.28
C ARG A 381 15.76 0.59 -28.58
N ALA A 382 15.58 -0.65 -29.04
CA ALA A 382 16.40 -1.77 -28.60
C ALA A 382 17.73 -1.82 -29.39
N LYS A 383 18.87 -1.73 -28.69
CA LYS A 383 20.20 -1.79 -29.33
C LYS A 383 21.29 -2.30 -28.38
N GLY A 384 22.11 -3.24 -28.85
CA GLY A 384 23.10 -3.89 -28.01
C GLY A 384 22.42 -4.72 -26.93
N ASP A 385 22.82 -4.52 -25.68
CA ASP A 385 22.28 -5.26 -24.53
C ASP A 385 21.08 -4.57 -23.84
N TYR A 386 20.73 -3.35 -24.26
CA TYR A 386 19.78 -2.50 -23.56
C TYR A 386 18.71 -1.91 -24.50
N LEU A 387 17.62 -1.46 -23.90
CA LEU A 387 16.81 -0.42 -24.50
C LEU A 387 17.54 0.92 -24.32
N GLN A 388 17.37 1.82 -25.27
CA GLN A 388 17.97 3.15 -25.26
C GLN A 388 16.88 4.20 -25.35
N VAL A 389 16.96 5.24 -24.54
CA VAL A 389 16.10 6.42 -24.63
C VAL A 389 16.94 7.62 -25.09
N MET A 390 16.28 8.61 -25.70
CA MET A 390 16.98 9.82 -26.11
C MET A 390 17.08 10.81 -24.96
N LYS A 391 18.30 11.26 -24.67
CA LYS A 391 18.60 12.34 -23.73
C LYS A 391 19.57 13.32 -24.37
N ASN A 392 19.25 14.60 -24.34
CA ASN A 392 20.02 15.69 -24.93
C ASN A 392 20.43 15.41 -26.41
N GLY A 393 19.51 14.84 -27.20
CA GLY A 393 19.74 14.47 -28.60
C GLY A 393 20.62 13.24 -28.83
N LYS A 394 20.98 12.48 -27.78
CA LYS A 394 21.78 11.25 -27.87
C LYS A 394 21.01 10.06 -27.34
N TRP A 395 21.25 8.89 -27.96
CA TRP A 395 20.72 7.63 -27.47
C TRP A 395 21.59 7.11 -26.32
N GLU A 396 21.00 6.93 -25.15
CA GLU A 396 21.66 6.46 -23.94
C GLU A 396 21.04 5.14 -23.47
N ASN A 397 21.86 4.21 -22.97
CA ASN A 397 21.35 2.96 -22.42
C ASN A 397 20.44 3.22 -21.22
N PHE A 398 19.31 2.54 -21.20
CA PHE A 398 18.28 2.73 -20.21
C PHE A 398 18.06 1.43 -19.44
N LEU A 399 18.60 1.37 -18.22
CA LEU A 399 18.40 0.24 -17.34
C LEU A 399 16.96 0.22 -16.85
N ILE A 400 16.22 -0.84 -17.18
CA ILE A 400 14.83 -0.99 -16.73
C ILE A 400 14.83 -1.34 -15.23
N LYS A 401 14.26 -0.44 -14.43
CA LYS A 401 13.98 -0.58 -13.00
C LYS A 401 12.46 -0.60 -12.86
N GLY A 402 11.85 -1.71 -13.23
CA GLY A 402 10.41 -1.78 -13.40
C GLY A 402 9.67 -2.49 -12.27
N VAL A 403 8.34 -2.37 -12.32
CA VAL A 403 7.41 -3.10 -11.47
C VAL A 403 6.22 -3.56 -12.29
N ASN A 404 5.78 -4.80 -12.08
CA ASN A 404 4.54 -5.31 -12.65
C ASN A 404 3.32 -4.81 -11.86
N MET A 405 2.16 -4.69 -12.50
CA MET A 405 0.93 -4.26 -11.84
C MET A 405 -0.26 -5.08 -12.32
N GLY A 406 -1.01 -5.64 -11.36
CA GLY A 406 -2.28 -6.31 -11.59
C GLY A 406 -3.48 -5.34 -11.62
N ILE A 407 -4.66 -5.86 -11.93
CA ILE A 407 -5.90 -5.07 -12.12
C ILE A 407 -6.92 -5.23 -10.97
N ALA A 408 -6.61 -6.08 -9.98
CA ALA A 408 -7.51 -6.37 -8.87
C ALA A 408 -7.05 -5.70 -7.56
N LYS A 409 -8.02 -5.56 -6.64
CA LYS A 409 -7.83 -5.18 -5.23
C LYS A 409 -8.76 -6.03 -4.35
N PRO A 410 -8.60 -6.03 -3.01
CA PRO A 410 -9.42 -6.84 -2.13
C PRO A 410 -10.93 -6.65 -2.33
N GLY A 411 -11.67 -7.74 -2.23
CA GLY A 411 -13.12 -7.80 -2.42
C GLY A 411 -13.58 -7.85 -3.87
N THR A 412 -12.67 -7.96 -4.84
CA THR A 412 -13.01 -7.96 -6.27
C THR A 412 -12.16 -8.94 -7.09
N PHE A 413 -12.77 -9.56 -8.10
CA PHE A 413 -12.05 -10.32 -9.12
C PHE A 413 -11.44 -9.39 -10.18
N PRO A 414 -10.37 -9.80 -10.89
CA PRO A 414 -9.73 -9.00 -11.94
C PRO A 414 -10.71 -8.45 -12.99
N GLY A 415 -11.70 -9.26 -13.37
CA GLY A 415 -12.71 -8.91 -14.36
C GLY A 415 -13.64 -7.75 -13.98
N GLU A 416 -13.65 -7.35 -12.71
CA GLU A 416 -14.46 -6.21 -12.22
C GLU A 416 -13.76 -4.86 -12.40
N THR A 417 -12.43 -4.85 -12.59
CA THR A 417 -11.63 -3.64 -12.85
C THR A 417 -11.82 -2.52 -11.82
N ALA A 418 -11.88 -2.88 -10.54
CA ALA A 418 -12.38 -2.04 -9.46
C ALA A 418 -11.41 -0.97 -8.90
N ILE A 419 -10.15 -0.96 -9.36
CA ILE A 419 -9.17 0.04 -8.94
C ILE A 419 -9.57 1.42 -9.51
N THR A 420 -9.65 2.42 -8.64
CA THR A 420 -10.06 3.78 -8.98
C THR A 420 -8.90 4.58 -9.57
N LYS A 421 -9.22 5.71 -10.20
CA LYS A 421 -8.22 6.64 -10.73
C LYS A 421 -7.26 7.12 -9.64
N ASP A 422 -7.77 7.44 -8.46
CA ASP A 422 -6.95 8.00 -7.37
C ASP A 422 -6.07 6.94 -6.73
N GLU A 423 -6.54 5.70 -6.61
CA GLU A 423 -5.70 4.57 -6.24
C GLU A 423 -4.53 4.43 -7.23
N TYR A 424 -4.79 4.41 -8.54
CA TYR A 424 -3.72 4.37 -9.55
C TYR A 424 -2.77 5.58 -9.47
N TYR A 425 -3.29 6.80 -9.37
CA TYR A 425 -2.47 8.01 -9.30
C TYR A 425 -1.56 8.00 -8.08
N ARG A 426 -2.10 7.61 -6.91
CA ARG A 426 -1.35 7.46 -5.67
C ARG A 426 -0.28 6.37 -5.79
N TRP A 427 -0.62 5.23 -6.39
CA TRP A 427 0.34 4.16 -6.66
C TRP A 427 1.45 4.60 -7.61
N PHE A 428 1.17 5.33 -8.68
CA PHE A 428 2.20 5.88 -9.57
C PHE A 428 3.15 6.84 -8.85
N LYS A 429 2.63 7.67 -7.93
CA LYS A 429 3.50 8.48 -7.06
C LYS A 429 4.41 7.64 -6.18
N GLN A 430 3.90 6.57 -5.58
CA GLN A 430 4.69 5.68 -4.73
C GLN A 430 5.71 4.87 -5.56
N ILE A 431 5.35 4.40 -6.76
CA ILE A 431 6.23 3.70 -7.69
C ILE A 431 7.37 4.61 -8.15
N GLY A 432 7.08 5.82 -8.62
CA GLY A 432 8.11 6.79 -8.96
C GLY A 432 8.96 7.20 -7.74
N GLY A 433 8.34 7.29 -6.56
CA GLY A 433 9.03 7.48 -5.28
C GLY A 433 9.98 6.35 -4.91
N MET A 434 9.81 5.14 -5.47
CA MET A 434 10.72 4.01 -5.33
C MET A 434 11.94 4.13 -6.26
N ASN A 435 12.02 5.17 -7.09
CA ASN A 435 13.00 5.29 -8.19
C ASN A 435 12.83 4.20 -9.26
N ALA A 436 11.64 3.61 -9.36
CA ALA A 436 11.27 2.81 -10.52
C ALA A 436 11.05 3.76 -11.71
N ASN A 437 11.39 3.29 -12.91
CA ASN A 437 11.28 4.07 -14.14
C ASN A 437 10.30 3.47 -15.16
N ALA A 438 9.80 2.26 -14.91
CA ALA A 438 8.86 1.58 -15.78
C ALA A 438 7.78 0.83 -14.99
N ILE A 439 6.59 0.72 -15.59
CA ILE A 439 5.50 -0.14 -15.14
C ILE A 439 5.17 -1.10 -16.26
N ARG A 440 4.87 -2.36 -15.94
CA ARG A 440 4.23 -3.30 -16.88
C ARG A 440 2.82 -3.65 -16.42
N VAL A 441 1.89 -3.62 -17.37
CA VAL A 441 0.54 -4.18 -17.23
C VAL A 441 0.35 -5.32 -18.22
N TYR A 442 -0.50 -6.29 -17.89
CA TYR A 442 -0.68 -7.53 -18.66
C TYR A 442 -1.75 -7.46 -19.74
N THR A 443 -2.71 -6.58 -19.54
CA THR A 443 -3.94 -6.48 -20.31
C THR A 443 -4.45 -5.04 -20.29
N ILE A 444 -5.58 -4.78 -20.94
CA ILE A 444 -6.24 -3.48 -20.89
C ILE A 444 -6.78 -3.23 -19.47
N HIS A 445 -6.26 -2.19 -18.82
CA HIS A 445 -6.81 -1.64 -17.58
C HIS A 445 -8.02 -0.71 -17.85
N PRO A 446 -8.85 -0.34 -16.84
CA PRO A 446 -9.94 0.62 -17.05
C PRO A 446 -9.39 2.01 -17.48
N PRO A 447 -10.20 2.87 -18.14
CA PRO A 447 -9.79 4.21 -18.56
C PRO A 447 -9.12 5.06 -17.46
N ALA A 448 -9.55 4.86 -16.21
CA ALA A 448 -8.99 5.48 -15.02
C ALA A 448 -7.46 5.30 -14.87
N PHE A 449 -6.92 4.14 -15.27
CA PHE A 449 -5.48 3.87 -15.26
C PHE A 449 -4.73 4.83 -16.20
N TYR A 450 -5.18 4.91 -17.46
CA TYR A 450 -4.51 5.70 -18.49
C TYR A 450 -4.63 7.21 -18.23
N GLU A 451 -5.77 7.65 -17.71
CA GLU A 451 -5.97 9.02 -17.23
C GLU A 451 -5.02 9.34 -16.07
N ALA A 452 -4.95 8.48 -15.05
CA ALA A 452 -4.05 8.65 -13.91
C ALA A 452 -2.57 8.65 -14.34
N PHE A 453 -2.18 7.76 -15.26
CA PHE A 453 -0.81 7.64 -15.76
C PHE A 453 -0.40 8.88 -16.55
N TYR A 454 -1.31 9.37 -17.42
CA TYR A 454 -1.14 10.62 -18.13
C TYR A 454 -0.97 11.79 -17.16
N GLU A 455 -1.87 11.94 -16.17
CA GLU A 455 -1.81 13.02 -15.18
C GLU A 455 -0.54 12.98 -14.33
N TYR A 456 -0.14 11.80 -13.86
CA TYR A 456 1.09 11.61 -13.10
C TYR A 456 2.29 12.11 -13.92
N ASN A 457 2.41 11.66 -15.17
CA ASN A 457 3.51 12.07 -16.03
C ASN A 457 3.42 13.55 -16.48
N GLN A 458 2.30 14.24 -16.28
CA GLN A 458 2.24 15.70 -16.45
C GLN A 458 2.93 16.45 -15.32
N THR A 459 2.89 15.92 -14.10
CA THR A 459 3.38 16.56 -12.86
C THR A 459 4.75 16.05 -12.41
N ALA A 460 5.13 14.82 -12.78
CA ALA A 460 6.39 14.20 -12.41
C ALA A 460 7.60 14.90 -13.04
N ALA A 461 8.70 14.99 -12.26
CA ALA A 461 9.97 15.54 -12.74
C ALA A 461 10.67 14.55 -13.68
N GLU A 462 10.72 13.28 -13.28
CA GLU A 462 11.13 12.14 -14.12
C GLU A 462 9.86 11.34 -14.46
N PRO A 463 9.58 11.06 -15.75
CA PRO A 463 8.40 10.31 -16.13
C PRO A 463 8.54 8.83 -15.80
N LEU A 464 7.41 8.19 -15.49
CA LEU A 464 7.28 6.75 -15.55
C LEU A 464 6.96 6.32 -16.98
N PHE A 465 7.64 5.28 -17.43
CA PHE A 465 7.36 4.63 -18.70
C PHE A 465 6.44 3.41 -18.53
N LEU A 466 5.84 2.97 -19.63
CA LEU A 466 4.93 1.82 -19.68
C LEU A 466 5.49 0.75 -20.62
N PHE A 467 5.43 -0.51 -20.20
CA PHE A 467 5.35 -1.67 -21.09
C PHE A 467 3.91 -2.15 -21.09
N HIS A 468 3.32 -2.27 -22.27
CA HIS A 468 1.93 -2.72 -22.38
C HIS A 468 1.89 -4.17 -22.88
N GLY A 469 1.39 -5.05 -22.02
CA GLY A 469 1.11 -6.44 -22.32
C GLY A 469 -0.18 -6.58 -23.14
N VAL A 470 -0.11 -7.33 -24.24
CA VAL A 470 -1.30 -7.66 -25.02
C VAL A 470 -1.67 -9.11 -24.73
N TRP A 471 -2.75 -9.29 -23.99
CA TRP A 471 -3.20 -10.60 -23.53
C TRP A 471 -3.82 -11.42 -24.67
N VAL A 472 -3.43 -12.68 -24.78
CA VAL A 472 -4.12 -13.65 -25.65
C VAL A 472 -5.09 -14.48 -24.80
N ASN A 473 -6.28 -14.77 -25.33
CA ASN A 473 -7.27 -15.56 -24.61
C ASN A 473 -6.76 -17.01 -24.39
N GLU A 474 -6.28 -17.29 -23.18
CA GLU A 474 -5.75 -18.60 -22.79
C GLU A 474 -6.78 -19.74 -22.89
N ASP A 475 -8.04 -19.49 -22.56
CA ASP A 475 -9.08 -20.52 -22.60
C ASP A 475 -9.32 -20.99 -24.04
N GLU A 476 -9.44 -20.04 -24.98
CA GLU A 476 -9.55 -20.38 -26.40
C GLU A 476 -8.24 -20.97 -26.95
N LEU A 477 -7.07 -20.49 -26.50
CA LEU A 477 -5.77 -21.05 -26.86
C LEU A 477 -5.68 -22.55 -26.48
N LYS A 478 -5.99 -22.89 -25.22
CA LYS A 478 -5.99 -24.25 -24.68
C LYS A 478 -7.07 -25.13 -25.32
N LYS A 479 -8.24 -24.58 -25.63
CA LYS A 479 -9.33 -25.31 -26.28
C LYS A 479 -9.05 -25.63 -27.74
N LYS A 480 -8.41 -24.71 -28.47
CA LYS A 480 -8.15 -24.87 -29.92
C LYS A 480 -6.87 -25.64 -30.20
N GLN A 481 -5.89 -25.60 -29.28
CA GLN A 481 -4.59 -26.26 -29.45
C GLN A 481 -3.92 -25.86 -30.78
N ASP A 482 -4.14 -24.61 -31.22
CA ASP A 482 -3.64 -24.07 -32.48
C ASP A 482 -3.80 -22.53 -32.52
N VAL A 483 -2.69 -21.81 -32.61
CA VAL A 483 -2.69 -20.34 -32.70
C VAL A 483 -3.25 -19.80 -34.01
N TYR A 484 -3.22 -20.58 -35.08
CA TYR A 484 -3.75 -20.16 -36.39
C TYR A 484 -5.27 -20.21 -36.48
N SER A 485 -5.94 -20.74 -35.45
CA SER A 485 -7.40 -20.70 -35.39
C SER A 485 -7.89 -19.24 -35.39
N SER A 486 -8.98 -18.96 -36.12
CA SER A 486 -9.53 -17.60 -36.22
C SER A 486 -9.91 -17.01 -34.87
N GLU A 487 -10.40 -17.85 -33.97
CA GLU A 487 -10.84 -17.51 -32.61
C GLU A 487 -9.68 -17.05 -31.72
N VAL A 488 -8.45 -17.52 -32.00
CA VAL A 488 -7.22 -17.05 -31.35
C VAL A 488 -6.64 -15.87 -32.11
N SER A 489 -6.29 -16.05 -33.39
CA SER A 489 -5.54 -15.06 -34.17
C SER A 489 -6.30 -13.76 -34.41
N GLU A 490 -7.58 -13.81 -34.79
CA GLU A 490 -8.33 -12.57 -35.08
C GLU A 490 -8.72 -11.84 -33.79
N THR A 491 -9.07 -12.59 -32.73
CA THR A 491 -9.30 -11.99 -31.40
C THR A 491 -8.03 -11.31 -30.88
N PHE A 492 -6.86 -11.93 -31.06
CA PHE A 492 -5.60 -11.33 -30.64
C PHE A 492 -5.23 -10.08 -31.44
N LYS A 493 -5.45 -10.08 -32.76
CA LYS A 493 -5.29 -8.86 -33.58
C LYS A 493 -6.22 -7.73 -33.14
N ASN A 494 -7.49 -8.04 -32.85
CA ASN A 494 -8.42 -7.03 -32.34
C ASN A 494 -7.94 -6.45 -31.00
N GLU A 495 -7.38 -7.30 -30.13
CA GLU A 495 -6.82 -6.84 -28.85
C GLU A 495 -5.57 -5.98 -29.04
N ILE A 496 -4.69 -6.35 -29.99
CA ILE A 496 -3.56 -5.51 -30.42
C ILE A 496 -4.06 -4.13 -30.88
N GLN A 497 -5.08 -4.07 -31.74
CA GLN A 497 -5.63 -2.81 -32.22
C GLN A 497 -6.19 -1.97 -31.08
N ASN A 498 -6.98 -2.59 -30.19
CA ASN A 498 -7.52 -1.93 -29.00
C ASN A 498 -6.40 -1.29 -28.17
N VAL A 499 -5.34 -2.04 -27.86
CA VAL A 499 -4.21 -1.55 -27.08
C VAL A 499 -3.52 -0.37 -27.79
N VAL A 500 -3.19 -0.50 -29.08
CA VAL A 500 -2.55 0.59 -29.84
C VAL A 500 -3.43 1.85 -29.86
N ASP A 501 -4.73 1.71 -30.07
CA ASP A 501 -5.68 2.83 -30.07
C ASP A 501 -5.81 3.48 -28.68
N ILE A 502 -5.78 2.68 -27.61
CA ILE A 502 -5.79 3.17 -26.22
C ILE A 502 -4.55 4.00 -25.92
N ILE A 503 -3.36 3.47 -26.25
CA ILE A 503 -2.08 4.17 -26.03
C ILE A 503 -2.08 5.54 -26.74
N ASN A 504 -2.72 5.62 -27.91
CA ASN A 504 -2.84 6.86 -28.69
C ASN A 504 -4.04 7.74 -28.28
N GLY A 505 -4.84 7.32 -27.30
CA GLY A 505 -5.99 8.07 -26.80
C GLY A 505 -7.12 8.21 -27.82
N GLN A 506 -7.31 7.21 -28.67
CA GLN A 506 -8.31 7.18 -29.75
C GLN A 506 -9.26 5.96 -29.68
N ALA A 507 -9.33 5.27 -28.53
CA ALA A 507 -10.15 4.07 -28.39
C ALA A 507 -11.50 4.33 -27.69
N THR A 508 -12.54 3.65 -28.15
CA THR A 508 -13.79 3.43 -27.42
C THR A 508 -14.13 1.95 -27.45
N ILE A 509 -14.01 1.28 -26.31
CA ILE A 509 -14.21 -0.16 -26.17
C ILE A 509 -15.53 -0.41 -25.45
N GLU A 510 -16.35 -1.30 -25.98
CA GLU A 510 -17.59 -1.74 -25.35
C GLU A 510 -17.30 -2.39 -23.99
N LYS A 511 -18.10 -2.05 -22.97
CA LYS A 511 -17.99 -2.69 -21.66
C LYS A 511 -18.51 -4.12 -21.72
N LYS A 512 -17.66 -5.10 -21.38
CA LYS A 512 -18.00 -6.52 -21.32
C LYS A 512 -17.61 -7.07 -19.94
N ALA A 513 -18.36 -8.04 -19.43
CA ALA A 513 -17.99 -8.71 -18.19
C ALA A 513 -16.62 -9.38 -18.36
N GLY A 514 -15.73 -9.22 -17.39
CA GLY A 514 -14.38 -9.79 -17.47
C GLY A 514 -13.38 -9.01 -18.31
N HIS A 515 -13.77 -7.88 -18.92
CA HIS A 515 -12.91 -7.11 -19.82
C HIS A 515 -13.08 -5.61 -19.60
N ALA A 516 -11.98 -4.89 -19.43
CA ALA A 516 -12.01 -3.44 -19.30
C ALA A 516 -12.61 -2.77 -20.54
N GLY A 517 -13.43 -1.75 -20.34
CA GLY A 517 -14.09 -1.03 -21.42
C GLY A 517 -14.49 0.39 -21.03
N GLY A 518 -14.59 1.27 -22.02
CA GLY A 518 -14.87 2.68 -21.85
C GLY A 518 -14.23 3.55 -22.92
N GLN A 519 -14.15 4.85 -22.66
CA GLN A 519 -13.51 5.83 -23.54
C GLN A 519 -12.08 6.10 -23.07
N TYR A 520 -11.13 5.97 -23.97
CA TYR A 520 -9.71 6.19 -23.70
C TYR A 520 -9.24 7.40 -24.50
N ASN A 521 -9.25 8.57 -23.87
CA ASN A 521 -9.05 9.86 -24.54
C ASN A 521 -7.68 10.50 -24.23
N HIS A 522 -6.78 9.77 -23.58
CA HIS A 522 -5.48 10.28 -23.15
C HIS A 522 -4.35 9.63 -23.95
N ASN A 523 -3.71 10.41 -24.81
CA ASN A 523 -2.55 9.95 -25.56
C ASN A 523 -1.32 9.86 -24.65
N ILE A 524 -0.85 8.63 -24.44
CA ILE A 524 0.34 8.29 -23.65
C ILE A 524 1.45 7.66 -24.49
N SER A 525 1.34 7.66 -25.82
CA SER A 525 2.32 7.09 -26.78
C SER A 525 3.77 7.40 -26.40
N LYS A 526 4.10 8.68 -26.19
CA LYS A 526 5.46 9.09 -25.80
C LYS A 526 6.00 8.47 -24.50
N TYR A 527 5.15 7.90 -23.64
CA TYR A 527 5.55 7.22 -22.40
C TYR A 527 5.56 5.68 -22.54
N LEU A 528 5.18 5.12 -23.68
CA LEU A 528 5.30 3.69 -23.95
C LEU A 528 6.75 3.37 -24.33
N LEU A 529 7.38 2.39 -23.69
CA LEU A 529 8.68 1.85 -24.12
C LEU A 529 8.52 0.71 -25.12
N GLY A 530 7.51 -0.13 -24.93
CA GLY A 530 7.21 -1.19 -25.87
C GLY A 530 5.98 -2.02 -25.56
N TYR A 531 5.58 -2.80 -26.56
CA TYR A 531 4.54 -3.82 -26.46
C TYR A 531 5.16 -5.17 -26.13
N ILE A 532 4.55 -5.94 -25.23
CA ILE A 532 4.94 -7.31 -24.91
C ILE A 532 3.74 -8.20 -25.23
N LEU A 533 3.83 -8.95 -26.33
CA LEU A 533 2.72 -9.71 -26.88
C LEU A 533 2.60 -11.11 -26.23
N GLY A 534 1.38 -11.49 -25.86
CA GLY A 534 1.05 -12.85 -25.44
C GLY A 534 1.05 -13.09 -23.93
N VAL A 535 1.19 -14.36 -23.57
CA VAL A 535 1.17 -14.91 -22.20
C VAL A 535 2.29 -15.93 -22.06
N GLU A 536 2.44 -16.52 -20.87
CA GLU A 536 3.27 -17.72 -20.70
C GLU A 536 2.70 -18.85 -21.57
N TRP A 537 3.40 -19.18 -22.66
CA TRP A 537 2.87 -20.08 -23.68
C TRP A 537 2.77 -21.51 -23.16
N ASP A 538 1.56 -22.09 -23.24
CA ASP A 538 1.37 -23.51 -22.92
C ASP A 538 2.18 -24.39 -23.90
N PRO A 539 3.11 -25.22 -23.41
CA PRO A 539 3.98 -26.05 -24.25
C PRO A 539 3.22 -26.97 -25.21
N GLU A 540 2.07 -27.53 -24.79
CA GLU A 540 1.30 -28.45 -25.63
C GLU A 540 0.68 -27.72 -26.81
N VAL A 541 0.20 -26.49 -26.60
CA VAL A 541 -0.31 -25.65 -27.69
C VAL A 541 0.80 -25.33 -28.70
N VAL A 542 1.99 -24.99 -28.23
CA VAL A 542 3.14 -24.67 -29.09
C VAL A 542 3.51 -25.91 -29.92
N ALA A 543 3.69 -27.06 -29.28
CA ALA A 543 4.02 -28.32 -29.95
C ALA A 543 2.95 -28.72 -30.98
N ASN A 544 1.66 -28.69 -30.58
CA ASN A 544 0.53 -29.04 -31.46
C ASN A 544 0.41 -28.09 -32.65
N THR A 545 0.66 -26.79 -32.45
CA THR A 545 0.71 -25.81 -33.56
C THR A 545 1.82 -26.17 -34.54
N ASN A 546 3.01 -26.46 -34.02
CA ASN A 546 4.18 -26.78 -34.84
C ASN A 546 3.98 -28.05 -35.66
N GLU A 547 3.34 -29.07 -35.08
CA GLU A 547 3.02 -30.32 -35.77
C GLU A 547 1.96 -30.12 -36.87
N LYS A 548 0.87 -29.41 -36.57
CA LYS A 548 -0.24 -29.19 -37.53
C LYS A 548 0.16 -28.40 -38.76
N HIS A 549 1.17 -27.54 -38.62
CA HIS A 549 1.54 -26.54 -39.61
C HIS A 549 2.99 -26.72 -40.12
N ASP A 550 3.53 -27.94 -40.06
CA ASP A 550 4.92 -28.34 -40.38
C ASP A 550 5.45 -27.89 -41.77
N ARG A 551 4.56 -27.52 -42.68
CA ARG A 551 4.85 -27.02 -44.04
C ARG A 551 4.68 -25.50 -44.20
N THR A 552 4.56 -24.76 -43.10
CA THR A 552 4.45 -23.30 -43.15
C THR A 552 5.74 -22.68 -43.66
N ALA A 553 5.63 -21.84 -44.67
CA ALA A 553 6.78 -21.11 -45.19
C ALA A 553 7.24 -20.02 -44.19
N ASP A 554 8.53 -19.72 -44.22
CA ASP A 554 9.14 -18.59 -43.50
C ASP A 554 8.30 -17.29 -43.62
N TYR A 555 8.08 -16.61 -42.49
CA TYR A 555 7.35 -15.37 -42.45
C TYR A 555 8.14 -14.17 -42.99
N LYS A 556 7.53 -13.38 -43.89
CA LYS A 556 8.14 -12.18 -44.50
C LYS A 556 7.17 -11.00 -44.47
N GLY A 557 7.16 -10.27 -43.37
CA GLY A 557 6.36 -9.05 -43.17
C GLY A 557 7.07 -7.77 -43.64
N THR A 558 6.49 -6.61 -43.30
CA THR A 558 7.06 -5.29 -43.64
C THR A 558 8.18 -4.88 -42.66
N TYR A 559 8.00 -5.20 -41.38
CA TYR A 559 8.84 -4.80 -40.24
C TYR A 559 9.59 -5.98 -39.63
N PHE A 560 9.02 -7.18 -39.71
CA PHE A 560 9.63 -8.41 -39.20
C PHE A 560 9.72 -9.49 -40.27
N SER A 561 10.65 -10.41 -40.07
CA SER A 561 10.74 -11.68 -40.79
C SER A 561 11.18 -12.77 -39.84
N ALA A 562 10.73 -14.00 -40.07
CA ALA A 562 11.23 -15.18 -39.37
C ALA A 562 11.72 -16.19 -40.41
N SER A 563 12.86 -16.80 -40.15
CA SER A 563 13.49 -17.76 -41.07
C SER A 563 14.07 -18.92 -40.30
N ALA A 564 13.91 -20.15 -40.83
CA ALA A 564 14.21 -21.37 -40.07
C ALA A 564 13.47 -21.39 -38.71
N ALA A 565 12.25 -20.84 -38.72
CA ALA A 565 11.38 -20.69 -37.58
C ALA A 565 10.30 -21.78 -37.60
N SER A 566 9.91 -22.24 -36.42
CA SER A 566 8.73 -23.08 -36.24
C SER A 566 7.46 -22.35 -36.68
N PRO A 567 6.37 -23.07 -37.03
CA PRO A 567 5.09 -22.45 -37.36
C PRO A 567 4.59 -21.48 -36.28
N PHE A 568 4.73 -21.83 -35.01
CA PHE A 568 4.37 -20.94 -33.90
C PHE A 568 5.19 -19.63 -33.91
N GLU A 569 6.51 -19.71 -34.12
CA GLU A 569 7.37 -18.52 -34.22
C GLU A 569 7.06 -17.67 -35.46
N ASN A 570 6.69 -18.30 -36.58
CA ASN A 570 6.21 -17.58 -37.78
C ASN A 570 4.91 -16.81 -37.49
N TRP A 571 3.99 -17.41 -36.73
CA TRP A 571 2.78 -16.73 -36.27
C TRP A 571 3.10 -15.54 -35.36
N LEU A 572 4.00 -15.71 -34.39
CA LEU A 572 4.45 -14.62 -33.51
C LEU A 572 5.07 -13.46 -34.30
N ALA A 573 5.96 -13.75 -35.24
CA ALA A 573 6.53 -12.74 -36.13
C ALA A 573 5.44 -11.98 -36.91
N GLY A 574 4.37 -12.68 -37.31
CA GLY A 574 3.20 -12.09 -37.93
C GLY A 574 2.42 -11.15 -37.01
N MET A 575 2.24 -11.50 -35.73
CA MET A 575 1.57 -10.63 -34.75
C MET A 575 2.40 -9.38 -34.43
N MET A 576 3.72 -9.52 -34.32
CA MET A 576 4.64 -8.39 -34.13
C MET A 576 4.67 -7.44 -35.33
N ASP A 577 4.68 -7.99 -36.55
CA ASP A 577 4.58 -7.21 -37.79
C ASP A 577 3.26 -6.45 -37.86
N TYR A 578 2.15 -7.14 -37.54
CA TYR A 578 0.82 -6.54 -37.50
C TYR A 578 0.74 -5.38 -36.50
N THR A 579 1.23 -5.58 -35.28
CA THR A 579 1.28 -4.53 -34.23
C THR A 579 2.00 -3.29 -34.73
N THR A 580 3.23 -3.47 -35.24
CA THR A 580 4.08 -2.38 -35.73
C THR A 580 3.45 -1.68 -36.92
N LYS A 581 2.88 -2.46 -37.86
CA LYS A 581 2.22 -1.93 -39.05
C LYS A 581 1.02 -1.08 -38.70
N TYR A 582 0.14 -1.57 -37.84
CA TYR A 582 -1.07 -0.85 -37.44
C TYR A 582 -0.71 0.47 -36.74
N GLU A 583 0.25 0.45 -35.81
CA GLU A 583 0.71 1.66 -35.14
C GLU A 583 1.35 2.67 -36.10
N THR A 584 2.23 2.19 -36.99
CA THR A 584 2.94 3.06 -37.95
C THR A 584 1.97 3.70 -38.94
N GLU A 585 1.06 2.92 -39.53
CA GLU A 585 0.14 3.40 -40.57
C GLU A 585 -0.96 4.31 -40.01
N THR A 586 -1.39 4.08 -38.76
CA THR A 586 -2.50 4.82 -38.15
C THR A 586 -2.03 6.05 -37.39
N TYR A 587 -0.92 5.94 -36.66
CA TYR A 587 -0.47 6.98 -35.71
C TYR A 587 0.92 7.52 -36.00
N GLN A 588 1.62 7.00 -37.01
CA GLN A 588 3.00 7.38 -37.33
C GLN A 588 3.97 7.17 -36.16
N TRP A 589 3.67 6.20 -35.30
CA TRP A 589 4.54 5.80 -34.18
C TRP A 589 5.14 4.43 -34.43
N GLN A 590 6.31 4.21 -33.85
CA GLN A 590 6.84 2.88 -33.61
C GLN A 590 7.38 2.82 -32.18
N HIS A 591 6.95 1.82 -31.43
CA HIS A 591 7.55 1.46 -30.14
C HIS A 591 8.29 0.13 -30.23
N ALA A 592 9.16 -0.16 -29.26
CA ALA A 592 9.84 -1.45 -29.22
C ALA A 592 8.78 -2.56 -29.08
N VAL A 593 9.05 -3.73 -29.64
CA VAL A 593 8.12 -4.88 -29.56
C VAL A 593 8.87 -6.06 -28.99
N SER A 594 8.19 -6.86 -28.19
CA SER A 594 8.61 -8.16 -27.70
C SER A 594 7.41 -9.10 -27.63
N HIS A 595 7.65 -10.35 -27.25
CA HIS A 595 6.62 -11.28 -26.85
C HIS A 595 7.02 -11.89 -25.51
N VAL A 596 6.01 -12.31 -24.73
CA VAL A 596 6.25 -13.05 -23.50
C VAL A 596 6.98 -14.34 -23.86
N ASN A 597 7.94 -14.69 -23.02
CA ASN A 597 8.51 -16.01 -22.92
C ASN A 597 8.71 -16.31 -21.42
N TRP A 598 8.94 -17.56 -21.09
CA TRP A 598 9.18 -17.97 -19.72
C TRP A 598 10.03 -19.24 -19.76
N VAL A 599 10.56 -19.64 -18.61
CA VAL A 599 11.60 -20.65 -18.48
C VAL A 599 11.25 -22.00 -19.15
N THR A 600 10.00 -22.48 -19.07
CA THR A 600 9.54 -23.76 -19.68
C THR A 600 9.56 -23.80 -21.20
N THR A 601 9.47 -22.65 -21.87
CA THR A 601 9.53 -22.57 -23.34
C THR A 601 10.76 -21.81 -23.82
N ASP A 602 11.79 -21.75 -22.98
CA ASP A 602 13.06 -21.14 -23.34
C ASP A 602 13.79 -21.90 -24.46
N ILE A 603 14.93 -21.35 -24.89
CA ILE A 603 15.70 -21.89 -26.02
C ILE A 603 16.81 -22.86 -25.61
N LEU A 604 16.95 -23.08 -24.30
CA LEU A 604 17.93 -23.97 -23.72
C LEU A 604 17.35 -25.39 -23.69
N LYS A 605 18.19 -26.33 -23.25
CA LYS A 605 17.81 -27.73 -23.00
C LYS A 605 18.25 -28.07 -21.61
N HIS A 606 17.36 -28.69 -20.85
CA HIS A 606 17.47 -28.87 -19.41
C HIS A 606 17.40 -30.37 -19.08
N PRO A 607 18.51 -31.11 -19.23
CA PRO A 607 18.52 -32.57 -19.07
C PRO A 607 18.16 -33.04 -17.65
N ALA A 608 18.20 -32.14 -16.67
CA ALA A 608 17.82 -32.41 -15.28
C ALA A 608 16.33 -32.14 -14.99
N GLU A 609 15.55 -31.60 -15.94
CA GLU A 609 14.13 -31.27 -15.74
C GLU A 609 13.25 -32.53 -15.67
N PRO A 610 12.67 -32.88 -14.51
CA PRO A 610 11.88 -34.10 -14.35
C PRO A 610 10.52 -34.08 -15.05
N PHE A 611 9.95 -32.90 -15.32
CA PHE A 611 8.63 -32.80 -15.95
C PHE A 611 8.77 -32.56 -17.46
N ASP A 612 8.37 -33.55 -18.26
CA ASP A 612 8.47 -33.48 -19.73
C ASP A 612 7.88 -32.18 -20.31
N LYS A 613 6.78 -31.68 -19.74
CA LYS A 613 6.12 -30.44 -20.16
C LYS A 613 7.01 -29.20 -20.02
N GLU A 614 7.92 -29.20 -19.05
CA GLU A 614 8.78 -28.08 -18.66
C GLU A 614 10.03 -27.91 -19.56
N ASP A 615 10.37 -28.90 -20.40
CA ASP A 615 11.41 -28.79 -21.46
C ASP A 615 10.95 -29.40 -22.80
N MET A 616 9.63 -29.43 -23.04
CA MET A 616 9.03 -30.13 -24.19
C MET A 616 9.33 -29.45 -25.54
N VAL A 617 9.27 -28.11 -25.56
CA VAL A 617 9.34 -27.32 -26.80
C VAL A 617 9.89 -25.93 -26.51
N SER A 618 10.65 -25.39 -27.46
CA SER A 618 11.24 -24.07 -27.35
C SER A 618 10.50 -23.05 -28.22
N VAL A 619 10.40 -21.82 -27.73
CA VAL A 619 10.02 -20.64 -28.50
C VAL A 619 11.24 -19.73 -28.55
N ASN A 620 11.83 -19.54 -29.74
CA ASN A 620 13.12 -18.88 -29.93
C ASN A 620 12.99 -17.45 -30.48
N PRO A 621 13.19 -16.41 -29.63
CA PRO A 621 13.19 -15.03 -30.09
C PRO A 621 14.23 -14.75 -31.20
N ASN A 622 15.35 -15.49 -31.21
CA ASN A 622 16.44 -15.20 -32.14
C ASN A 622 16.12 -15.52 -33.61
N VAL A 623 15.11 -16.35 -33.91
CA VAL A 623 14.72 -16.65 -35.31
C VAL A 623 13.91 -15.52 -35.93
N ILE A 624 13.34 -14.62 -35.11
CA ILE A 624 12.61 -13.43 -35.55
C ILE A 624 13.60 -12.27 -35.71
N LYS A 625 13.63 -11.65 -36.90
CA LYS A 625 14.56 -10.56 -37.24
C LYS A 625 13.79 -9.29 -37.62
N PRO A 626 14.10 -8.13 -36.98
CA PRO A 626 13.57 -6.85 -37.40
C PRO A 626 14.22 -6.41 -38.72
N LYS A 627 13.44 -5.72 -39.55
CA LYS A 627 13.89 -5.11 -40.81
C LYS A 627 14.24 -3.65 -40.62
N ASN A 628 14.98 -3.07 -41.56
CA ASN A 628 15.41 -1.65 -41.51
C ASN A 628 14.26 -0.63 -41.47
N THR A 629 13.05 -1.05 -41.84
CA THR A 629 11.79 -0.30 -41.75
C THR A 629 11.29 -0.16 -40.31
N PHE A 630 11.74 -1.01 -39.39
CA PHE A 630 11.42 -0.94 -37.96
C PHE A 630 12.55 -0.26 -37.20
N LYS A 631 12.25 0.86 -36.54
CA LYS A 631 13.23 1.79 -35.97
C LYS A 631 13.40 1.65 -34.46
N SER A 632 12.37 1.12 -33.79
CA SER A 632 12.31 1.04 -32.32
C SER A 632 12.86 -0.28 -31.76
N GLY A 633 13.13 -1.26 -32.62
CA GLY A 633 13.89 -2.45 -32.26
C GLY A 633 13.13 -3.51 -31.46
N TYR A 634 13.74 -4.70 -31.41
CA TYR A 634 13.19 -5.93 -30.85
C TYR A 634 14.05 -6.40 -29.67
N PHE A 635 13.42 -6.81 -28.58
CA PHE A 635 14.07 -7.35 -27.39
C PHE A 635 13.39 -8.66 -26.97
N ALA A 636 14.12 -9.51 -26.24
CA ALA A 636 13.57 -10.72 -25.65
C ALA A 636 13.07 -10.42 -24.23
N SER A 637 11.95 -11.01 -23.84
CA SER A 637 11.37 -10.82 -22.51
C SER A 637 11.02 -12.16 -21.88
N TYR A 638 11.50 -12.39 -20.65
CA TYR A 638 11.31 -13.65 -19.92
C TYR A 638 10.80 -13.40 -18.51
N HIS A 639 9.82 -14.19 -18.06
CA HIS A 639 9.54 -14.32 -16.63
C HIS A 639 10.54 -15.33 -16.06
N ILE A 640 11.32 -14.92 -15.06
CA ILE A 640 12.39 -15.76 -14.49
C ILE A 640 12.35 -15.64 -12.98
N TYR A 641 11.96 -16.74 -12.34
CA TYR A 641 11.92 -16.90 -10.89
C TYR A 641 13.06 -17.81 -10.43
N PRO A 642 13.60 -17.65 -9.21
CA PRO A 642 14.78 -18.41 -8.79
C PRO A 642 14.51 -19.87 -8.39
N TYR A 643 13.24 -20.25 -8.24
CA TYR A 643 12.83 -21.51 -7.59
C TYR A 643 12.17 -22.54 -8.53
N TYR A 644 11.69 -22.14 -9.71
CA TYR A 644 10.93 -23.00 -10.64
C TYR A 644 11.24 -22.63 -12.10
N PRO A 645 11.33 -23.59 -13.04
CA PRO A 645 11.14 -25.04 -12.92
C PRO A 645 12.25 -25.78 -12.14
N ASP A 646 12.07 -27.09 -11.96
CA ASP A 646 12.91 -27.92 -11.10
C ASP A 646 14.36 -28.02 -11.58
N PHE A 647 14.62 -27.92 -12.89
CA PHE A 647 16.00 -27.92 -13.39
C PHE A 647 16.87 -26.82 -12.76
N LEU A 648 16.29 -25.69 -12.33
CA LEU A 648 17.05 -24.63 -11.64
C LEU A 648 17.64 -25.11 -10.31
N ASN A 649 17.07 -26.16 -9.71
CA ASN A 649 17.49 -26.73 -8.44
C ASN A 649 18.30 -28.02 -8.58
N TYR A 650 18.33 -28.63 -9.77
CA TYR A 650 19.01 -29.92 -10.00
C TYR A 650 20.13 -29.87 -11.05
N GLU A 651 20.10 -28.92 -11.99
CA GLU A 651 21.11 -28.86 -13.04
C GLU A 651 22.45 -28.34 -12.51
N LYS A 652 23.45 -29.22 -12.49
CA LYS A 652 24.75 -28.97 -11.85
C LYS A 652 25.44 -27.69 -12.32
N LYS A 653 25.32 -27.31 -13.60
CA LYS A 653 25.97 -26.12 -14.13
C LYS A 653 25.46 -24.82 -13.47
N TYR A 654 24.17 -24.78 -13.10
CA TYR A 654 23.60 -23.66 -12.36
C TYR A 654 23.95 -23.75 -10.87
N LEU A 655 23.91 -24.94 -10.29
CA LEU A 655 24.28 -25.16 -8.88
C LEU A 655 25.76 -24.86 -8.57
N ASP A 656 26.65 -25.03 -9.54
CA ASP A 656 28.08 -24.76 -9.39
C ASP A 656 28.49 -23.37 -9.88
N TYR A 657 27.56 -22.59 -10.44
CA TYR A 657 27.84 -21.22 -10.88
C TYR A 657 28.14 -20.31 -9.68
N ILE A 658 29.25 -19.57 -9.78
CA ILE A 658 29.69 -18.61 -8.75
C ILE A 658 29.44 -17.21 -9.27
N ASP A 659 28.60 -16.46 -8.56
CA ASP A 659 28.22 -15.11 -8.94
C ASP A 659 29.31 -14.06 -8.65
N HIS A 660 29.00 -12.81 -9.00
CA HIS A 660 29.85 -11.65 -8.76
C HIS A 660 30.16 -11.37 -7.28
N ARG A 661 29.50 -12.04 -6.33
CA ARG A 661 29.76 -11.97 -4.88
C ARG A 661 30.65 -13.13 -4.38
N GLY A 662 30.99 -14.09 -5.24
CA GLY A 662 31.79 -15.25 -4.87
C GLY A 662 30.96 -16.39 -4.24
N GLU A 663 29.64 -16.35 -4.40
CA GLU A 663 28.70 -17.31 -3.81
C GLU A 663 28.06 -18.19 -4.90
N LYS A 664 27.64 -19.40 -4.53
CA LYS A 664 26.87 -20.26 -5.44
C LYS A 664 25.50 -19.64 -5.70
N ASN A 665 25.09 -19.59 -6.96
CA ASN A 665 23.87 -18.90 -7.36
C ASN A 665 23.28 -19.50 -8.66
N ASN A 666 22.24 -20.32 -8.50
CA ASN A 666 21.56 -20.96 -9.62
C ASN A 666 20.85 -19.95 -10.54
N TYR A 667 20.27 -18.90 -9.96
CA TYR A 667 19.60 -17.84 -10.71
C TYR A 667 20.58 -17.08 -11.62
N ALA A 668 21.71 -16.62 -11.08
CA ALA A 668 22.75 -15.96 -11.87
C ALA A 668 23.34 -16.88 -12.94
N GLY A 669 23.52 -18.17 -12.64
CA GLY A 669 23.98 -19.15 -13.63
C GLY A 669 23.02 -19.33 -14.80
N TYR A 670 21.71 -19.38 -14.54
CA TYR A 670 20.71 -19.43 -15.59
C TYR A 670 20.67 -18.14 -16.42
N LEU A 671 20.72 -16.97 -15.76
CA LEU A 671 20.82 -15.68 -16.45
C LEU A 671 22.07 -15.63 -17.35
N ASN A 672 23.22 -16.14 -16.89
CA ASN A 672 24.44 -16.18 -17.68
C ASN A 672 24.26 -16.99 -18.97
N ASP A 673 23.69 -18.19 -18.89
CA ASP A 673 23.41 -19.02 -20.06
C ASP A 673 22.44 -18.32 -21.02
N MET A 674 21.35 -17.75 -20.51
CA MET A 674 20.39 -16.97 -21.29
C MET A 674 21.05 -15.80 -22.02
N LYS A 675 21.99 -15.11 -21.35
CA LYS A 675 22.72 -14.01 -21.97
C LYS A 675 23.55 -14.47 -23.17
N GLN A 676 24.18 -15.64 -23.09
CA GLN A 676 25.04 -16.18 -24.14
C GLN A 676 24.26 -16.59 -25.40
N VAL A 677 23.00 -17.00 -25.25
CA VAL A 677 22.17 -17.48 -26.36
C VAL A 677 21.32 -16.38 -27.02
N HIS A 678 21.27 -15.17 -26.46
CA HIS A 678 20.53 -14.05 -27.03
C HIS A 678 21.42 -13.03 -27.75
N SER A 679 20.96 -12.59 -28.93
CA SER A 679 21.63 -11.58 -29.77
C SER A 679 21.03 -10.17 -29.65
N MET A 680 20.04 -10.01 -28.77
CA MET A 680 19.27 -8.78 -28.54
C MET A 680 19.21 -8.44 -27.04
N PRO A 681 18.71 -7.25 -26.65
CA PRO A 681 18.47 -6.96 -25.25
C PRO A 681 17.57 -8.02 -24.63
N LEU A 682 17.93 -8.47 -23.43
CA LEU A 682 17.18 -9.45 -22.66
C LEU A 682 16.60 -8.76 -21.42
N LEU A 683 15.28 -8.62 -21.36
CA LEU A 683 14.57 -8.06 -20.23
C LEU A 683 14.03 -9.18 -19.35
N VAL A 684 14.39 -9.17 -18.07
CA VAL A 684 13.73 -10.03 -17.07
C VAL A 684 12.41 -9.37 -16.72
N ALA A 685 11.35 -9.78 -17.42
CA ALA A 685 10.05 -9.15 -17.35
C ALA A 685 9.28 -9.46 -16.07
N GLU A 686 9.67 -10.52 -15.36
CA GLU A 686 9.24 -10.81 -13.99
C GLU A 686 10.37 -11.45 -13.21
N PHE A 687 10.53 -11.01 -11.96
CA PHE A 687 11.36 -11.65 -10.95
C PHE A 687 10.81 -11.30 -9.55
N GLY A 688 11.14 -12.11 -8.56
CA GLY A 688 10.88 -11.81 -7.15
C GLY A 688 10.54 -13.05 -6.33
N VAL A 689 10.41 -12.87 -5.02
CA VAL A 689 9.91 -13.90 -4.08
C VAL A 689 8.75 -13.34 -3.25
N PRO A 690 7.80 -14.16 -2.77
CA PRO A 690 6.67 -13.66 -1.97
C PRO A 690 7.02 -13.56 -0.47
N SER A 691 6.43 -12.57 0.22
CA SER A 691 6.53 -12.41 1.67
C SER A 691 5.41 -13.15 2.43
N SER A 692 5.21 -14.43 2.11
CA SER A 692 4.11 -15.24 2.64
C SER A 692 4.49 -16.10 3.84
N ARG A 693 3.50 -16.49 4.64
CA ARG A 693 3.69 -17.48 5.70
C ARG A 693 3.85 -18.89 5.14
N GLY A 694 3.05 -19.23 4.13
CA GLY A 694 3.15 -20.50 3.41
C GLY A 694 4.23 -20.49 2.32
N ILE A 695 4.55 -21.70 1.85
CA ILE A 695 5.58 -22.00 0.85
C ILE A 695 5.01 -22.96 -0.19
N THR A 696 5.44 -22.80 -1.43
CA THR A 696 5.02 -23.66 -2.54
C THR A 696 6.16 -24.43 -3.15
N HIS A 697 7.34 -23.84 -3.21
CA HIS A 697 8.51 -24.46 -3.81
C HIS A 697 9.77 -24.04 -3.05
N GLU A 698 10.68 -24.97 -2.84
CA GLU A 698 12.00 -24.69 -2.26
C GLU A 698 13.00 -24.34 -3.36
N ASN A 699 14.00 -23.53 -2.99
CA ASN A 699 15.19 -23.25 -3.75
C ASN A 699 16.41 -23.75 -2.98
N VAL A 700 17.35 -24.36 -3.67
CA VAL A 700 18.60 -24.92 -3.12
C VAL A 700 19.46 -23.94 -2.28
N TYR A 701 19.29 -22.62 -2.47
CA TYR A 701 19.99 -21.55 -1.76
C TYR A 701 19.07 -20.65 -0.93
N GLY A 702 17.82 -21.08 -0.67
CA GLY A 702 16.87 -20.38 0.19
C GLY A 702 16.13 -19.21 -0.46
N LEU A 703 16.13 -19.11 -1.79
CA LEU A 703 15.28 -18.18 -2.56
C LEU A 703 13.91 -18.80 -2.82
N ASP A 704 13.27 -19.32 -1.78
CA ASP A 704 12.06 -20.15 -1.87
C ASP A 704 10.84 -19.35 -2.39
N GLN A 705 9.86 -20.05 -2.96
CA GLN A 705 8.56 -19.48 -3.32
C GLN A 705 7.67 -19.37 -2.06
N GLY A 706 8.07 -18.52 -1.12
CA GLY A 706 7.35 -18.22 0.11
C GLY A 706 8.11 -18.58 1.38
N HIS A 707 7.43 -18.47 2.52
CA HIS A 707 8.00 -18.57 3.86
C HIS A 707 9.09 -17.52 4.18
N HIS A 708 8.94 -16.31 3.61
CA HIS A 708 9.82 -15.18 3.86
C HIS A 708 9.10 -14.05 4.59
N SER A 709 9.80 -13.37 5.49
CA SER A 709 9.34 -12.09 6.03
C SER A 709 9.42 -10.98 4.97
N GLU A 710 8.69 -9.87 5.16
CA GLU A 710 8.77 -8.69 4.25
C GLU A 710 10.21 -8.16 4.11
N LYS A 711 11.01 -8.29 5.18
CA LYS A 711 12.42 -7.89 5.17
C LYS A 711 13.27 -8.84 4.35
N GLU A 712 13.02 -10.15 4.44
CA GLU A 712 13.71 -11.18 3.65
C GLU A 712 13.38 -11.04 2.18
N GLN A 713 12.09 -10.90 1.82
CA GLN A 713 11.65 -10.57 0.46
C GLN A 713 12.46 -9.39 -0.10
N GLY A 714 12.51 -8.27 0.61
CA GLY A 714 13.25 -7.09 0.15
C GLY A 714 14.75 -7.29 -0.06
N ASN A 715 15.39 -8.16 0.75
CA ASN A 715 16.80 -8.49 0.58
C ASN A 715 17.00 -9.43 -0.62
N MET A 716 16.12 -10.41 -0.80
CA MET A 716 16.18 -11.38 -1.90
C MET A 716 15.88 -10.70 -3.25
N ASP A 717 14.83 -9.88 -3.33
CA ASP A 717 14.52 -9.11 -4.56
C ASP A 717 15.65 -8.14 -4.92
N THR A 718 16.31 -7.55 -3.93
CA THR A 718 17.53 -6.74 -4.16
C THR A 718 18.65 -7.59 -4.77
N ARG A 719 18.91 -8.78 -4.20
CA ARG A 719 19.92 -9.71 -4.72
C ARG A 719 19.63 -10.13 -6.16
N LEU A 720 18.39 -10.51 -6.45
CA LEU A 720 17.94 -10.90 -7.79
C LEU A 720 18.13 -9.75 -8.79
N PHE A 721 17.74 -8.53 -8.43
CA PHE A 721 17.94 -7.37 -9.31
C PHE A 721 19.43 -7.04 -9.54
N GLU A 722 20.27 -7.21 -8.51
CA GLU A 722 21.73 -7.08 -8.67
C GLU A 722 22.27 -8.13 -9.64
N ASP A 723 21.81 -9.39 -9.58
CA ASP A 723 22.20 -10.45 -10.52
C ASP A 723 21.79 -10.12 -11.95
N ILE A 724 20.55 -9.65 -12.15
CA ILE A 724 20.06 -9.19 -13.46
C ILE A 724 20.99 -8.13 -14.07
N VAL A 725 21.43 -7.15 -13.27
CA VAL A 725 22.33 -6.09 -13.76
C VAL A 725 23.73 -6.62 -14.04
N GLN A 726 24.27 -7.49 -13.18
CA GLN A 726 25.64 -7.99 -13.29
C GLN A 726 25.80 -9.01 -14.44
N GLU A 727 24.76 -9.78 -14.72
CA GLU A 727 24.69 -10.69 -15.89
C GLU A 727 24.33 -9.94 -17.20
N LYS A 728 24.37 -8.60 -17.19
CA LYS A 728 24.23 -7.71 -18.37
C LYS A 728 22.88 -7.87 -19.09
N MET A 729 21.81 -8.02 -18.31
CA MET A 729 20.44 -7.90 -18.80
C MET A 729 20.03 -6.44 -19.01
N ALA A 730 19.00 -6.20 -19.82
CA ALA A 730 18.45 -4.87 -20.08
C ALA A 730 17.82 -4.22 -18.83
N GLY A 731 17.53 -5.04 -17.82
CA GLY A 731 16.92 -4.66 -16.55
C GLY A 731 15.93 -5.71 -16.08
N GLY A 732 15.17 -5.36 -15.04
CA GLY A 732 14.23 -6.27 -14.38
C GLY A 732 12.94 -5.56 -13.98
N MET A 733 11.84 -6.28 -13.96
CA MET A 733 10.56 -5.80 -13.43
C MET A 733 10.08 -6.69 -12.28
N VAL A 734 10.05 -6.14 -11.07
CA VAL A 734 9.68 -6.92 -9.88
C VAL A 734 8.20 -7.30 -9.94
N PHE A 735 7.89 -8.57 -9.65
CA PHE A 735 6.54 -9.07 -9.50
C PHE A 735 6.19 -9.07 -8.00
N THR A 736 5.34 -8.17 -7.51
CA THR A 736 4.52 -7.17 -8.23
C THR A 736 4.27 -5.93 -7.36
N TRP A 737 3.54 -4.92 -7.86
CA TRP A 737 3.24 -3.71 -7.10
C TRP A 737 2.40 -3.99 -5.85
N GLN A 738 1.24 -4.63 -5.99
CA GLN A 738 0.28 -4.87 -4.90
C GLN A 738 -0.03 -6.35 -4.67
N ASP A 739 -0.35 -6.70 -3.43
CA ASP A 739 -0.88 -8.03 -3.08
C ASP A 739 -2.23 -8.29 -3.75
N GLU A 740 -2.49 -9.52 -4.18
CA GLU A 740 -3.71 -9.86 -4.93
C GLU A 740 -4.44 -11.06 -4.30
N TRP A 741 -5.47 -10.78 -3.49
CA TRP A 741 -6.13 -11.80 -2.67
C TRP A 741 -6.90 -12.86 -3.46
N PHE A 742 -7.27 -12.59 -4.72
CA PHE A 742 -7.97 -13.58 -5.55
C PHE A 742 -7.05 -14.72 -6.01
N LYS A 743 -5.72 -14.53 -5.95
CA LYS A 743 -4.75 -15.50 -6.45
C LYS A 743 -4.77 -16.79 -5.62
N ARG A 744 -4.35 -17.86 -6.28
CA ARG A 744 -4.38 -19.24 -5.78
C ARG A 744 -3.07 -19.94 -6.14
N THR A 745 -2.73 -20.97 -5.38
CA THR A 745 -1.58 -21.83 -5.67
C THR A 745 -2.00 -23.28 -5.65
N TRP A 746 -1.34 -24.13 -6.44
CA TRP A 746 -1.72 -25.53 -6.62
C TRP A 746 -1.77 -26.33 -5.30
N ASN A 747 -0.93 -26.00 -4.32
CA ASN A 747 -0.86 -26.72 -3.05
C ASN A 747 -1.82 -26.20 -1.96
N THR A 748 -2.60 -25.14 -2.24
CA THR A 748 -3.62 -24.60 -1.31
C THR A 748 -5.02 -24.45 -1.92
N MET A 749 -5.13 -24.40 -3.25
CA MET A 749 -6.38 -24.03 -3.95
C MET A 749 -7.55 -25.00 -3.78
N ASP A 750 -7.29 -26.25 -3.36
CA ASP A 750 -8.34 -27.25 -3.12
C ASP A 750 -8.91 -27.18 -1.69
N PHE A 751 -8.30 -26.36 -0.82
CA PHE A 751 -8.68 -26.23 0.59
C PHE A 751 -9.46 -24.93 0.88
N ASP A 752 -9.68 -24.07 -0.11
CA ASP A 752 -10.46 -22.83 0.01
C ASP A 752 -11.71 -22.83 -0.89
N ASN A 753 -12.56 -21.81 -0.72
CA ASN A 753 -13.69 -21.58 -1.63
C ASN A 753 -13.23 -20.72 -2.83
N PRO A 754 -13.24 -21.26 -4.07
CA PRO A 754 -12.75 -20.55 -5.25
C PRO A 754 -13.55 -19.29 -5.58
N ASP A 755 -14.84 -19.25 -5.25
CA ASP A 755 -15.73 -18.12 -5.53
C ASP A 755 -15.59 -16.99 -4.51
N ARG A 756 -14.82 -17.22 -3.43
CA ARG A 756 -14.72 -16.29 -2.29
C ARG A 756 -13.30 -15.80 -1.98
N ARG A 757 -12.29 -16.22 -2.75
CA ARG A 757 -10.88 -15.82 -2.56
C ARG A 757 -10.65 -14.31 -2.42
N PRO A 758 -11.29 -13.41 -3.20
CA PRO A 758 -11.02 -11.97 -3.06
C PRO A 758 -11.49 -11.37 -1.72
N PHE A 759 -12.40 -12.02 -0.99
CA PHE A 759 -13.06 -11.43 0.18
C PHE A 759 -12.27 -11.62 1.47
N TRP A 760 -11.16 -12.35 1.46
CA TRP A 760 -10.31 -12.55 2.63
C TRP A 760 -8.86 -12.78 2.18
N SER A 761 -7.91 -12.57 3.08
CA SER A 761 -6.48 -12.71 2.75
C SER A 761 -5.98 -14.05 3.28
N ASN A 762 -5.64 -14.97 2.39
CA ASN A 762 -5.12 -16.27 2.76
C ASN A 762 -3.59 -16.20 2.94
N ALA A 763 -3.12 -16.02 4.18
CA ALA A 763 -1.69 -15.92 4.48
C ALA A 763 -0.88 -17.18 4.15
N GLN A 764 -1.53 -18.33 3.95
CA GLN A 764 -0.89 -19.59 3.52
C GLN A 764 -0.63 -19.61 2.00
N THR A 765 -1.36 -18.84 1.21
CA THR A 765 -1.21 -18.80 -0.25
C THR A 765 -0.18 -17.76 -0.65
N ASN A 766 1.02 -18.22 -1.04
CA ASN A 766 2.15 -17.40 -1.47
C ASN A 766 1.81 -16.42 -2.61
N GLU A 767 1.02 -16.85 -3.60
CA GLU A 767 0.66 -16.05 -4.77
C GLU A 767 -0.10 -14.77 -4.41
N GLN A 768 -0.73 -14.71 -3.24
CA GLN A 768 -1.41 -13.51 -2.77
C GLN A 768 -0.46 -12.44 -2.19
N GLN A 769 0.82 -12.78 -1.95
CA GLN A 769 1.73 -12.00 -1.08
C GLN A 769 3.03 -11.53 -1.77
N PHE A 770 3.04 -11.45 -3.10
CA PHE A 770 4.17 -10.92 -3.88
C PHE A 770 4.30 -9.39 -3.87
N GLY A 771 3.24 -8.67 -3.53
CA GLY A 771 3.19 -7.22 -3.64
C GLY A 771 4.21 -6.52 -2.75
N LEU A 772 4.74 -5.39 -3.23
CA LEU A 772 5.46 -4.41 -2.40
C LEU A 772 4.51 -3.54 -1.55
N LEU A 773 3.24 -3.50 -1.94
CA LEU A 773 2.12 -2.90 -1.23
C LEU A 773 1.22 -4.01 -0.67
N SER A 774 1.08 -4.05 0.65
CA SER A 774 0.12 -4.92 1.34
C SER A 774 -1.23 -4.24 1.45
N PHE A 775 -2.28 -5.06 1.41
CA PHE A 775 -3.58 -4.73 1.98
C PHE A 775 -3.71 -5.44 3.33
N ASP A 776 -3.53 -4.72 4.43
CA ASP A 776 -3.65 -5.27 5.78
C ASP A 776 -5.10 -5.20 6.26
N PRO A 777 -5.56 -6.13 7.12
CA PRO A 777 -6.90 -6.07 7.69
C PRO A 777 -7.14 -4.75 8.45
N ALA A 778 -8.22 -4.03 8.12
CA ALA A 778 -8.58 -2.77 8.76
C ALA A 778 -9.71 -2.93 9.79
N GLY A 779 -9.90 -1.89 10.62
CA GLY A 779 -10.89 -1.89 11.70
C GLY A 779 -10.23 -2.20 13.05
N LYS A 780 -10.67 -3.28 13.71
CA LYS A 780 -10.06 -3.75 14.97
C LYS A 780 -9.02 -4.83 14.66
N SER A 781 -7.81 -4.40 14.31
CA SER A 781 -6.69 -5.28 13.97
C SER A 781 -5.81 -5.52 15.18
N ILE A 782 -5.61 -6.79 15.55
CA ILE A 782 -4.74 -7.21 16.65
C ILE A 782 -3.30 -7.32 16.15
N LYS A 783 -2.40 -6.58 16.80
CA LYS A 783 -0.97 -6.59 16.53
C LYS A 783 -0.31 -7.50 17.55
N VAL A 784 -0.02 -8.74 17.18
CA VAL A 784 0.62 -9.74 18.07
C VAL A 784 2.02 -9.26 18.49
N ASP A 785 2.11 -8.49 19.57
CA ASP A 785 3.31 -7.77 20.02
C ASP A 785 3.54 -7.82 21.54
N GLY A 786 2.68 -8.53 22.26
CA GLY A 786 2.69 -8.75 23.70
C GLY A 786 1.93 -7.67 24.49
N MET A 787 1.31 -6.70 23.82
CA MET A 787 0.57 -5.62 24.46
C MET A 787 -0.93 -5.94 24.54
N LYS A 788 -1.67 -5.20 25.38
CA LYS A 788 -3.11 -5.43 25.61
C LYS A 788 -4.01 -4.33 25.04
N ASP A 789 -3.40 -3.29 24.47
CA ASP A 789 -4.05 -2.02 24.19
C ASP A 789 -5.03 -2.11 23.01
N ASP A 790 -4.76 -2.98 22.04
CA ASP A 790 -5.60 -3.31 20.88
C ASP A 790 -6.75 -4.28 21.22
N TRP A 791 -6.63 -5.06 22.30
CA TRP A 791 -7.71 -5.89 22.85
C TRP A 791 -8.77 -5.11 23.64
N ASN A 792 -8.62 -3.79 23.80
CA ASN A 792 -9.58 -3.00 24.56
C ASN A 792 -11.01 -3.14 23.99
N GLY A 793 -11.98 -3.35 24.89
CA GLY A 793 -13.37 -3.65 24.53
C GLY A 793 -13.67 -5.13 24.23
N GLU A 794 -12.65 -6.00 24.08
CA GLU A 794 -12.89 -7.45 24.00
C GLU A 794 -13.30 -8.01 25.35
N LYS A 795 -14.34 -8.84 25.33
CA LYS A 795 -14.79 -9.56 26.52
C LYS A 795 -14.02 -10.88 26.63
N PRO A 796 -13.59 -11.29 27.83
CA PRO A 796 -12.95 -12.58 27.98
C PRO A 796 -13.94 -13.69 27.62
N LEU A 797 -13.49 -14.66 26.81
CA LEU A 797 -14.16 -15.95 26.67
C LEU A 797 -14.20 -16.65 28.03
N TYR A 798 -13.10 -16.59 28.79
CA TYR A 798 -13.06 -17.14 30.14
C TYR A 798 -12.40 -16.17 31.11
N GLN A 799 -12.97 -16.05 32.30
CA GLN A 799 -12.40 -15.30 33.42
C GLN A 799 -12.33 -16.22 34.64
N SER A 800 -11.12 -16.50 35.12
CA SER A 800 -10.88 -17.34 36.30
C SER A 800 -11.12 -16.53 37.58
N ASN A 801 -11.98 -17.06 38.45
CA ASN A 801 -12.17 -16.57 39.82
C ASN A 801 -11.36 -17.41 40.85
N SER A 802 -10.63 -18.43 40.39
CA SER A 802 -9.86 -19.35 41.26
C SER A 802 -8.52 -18.73 41.69
N GLY A 803 -7.73 -19.43 42.52
CA GLY A 803 -6.34 -19.07 42.87
C GLY A 803 -5.26 -19.55 41.89
N LYS A 804 -5.62 -20.27 40.81
CA LYS A 804 -4.68 -20.92 39.88
C LYS A 804 -4.05 -19.98 38.82
N ASN A 805 -3.12 -20.47 38.01
CA ASN A 805 -2.23 -19.67 37.14
C ASN A 805 -2.93 -18.99 35.95
N LEU A 806 -3.91 -19.63 35.30
CA LEU A 806 -4.65 -19.03 34.19
C LEU A 806 -5.64 -17.98 34.72
N LYS A 807 -5.57 -16.77 34.18
CA LYS A 807 -6.41 -15.63 34.60
C LYS A 807 -7.57 -15.41 33.65
N SER A 808 -7.29 -15.23 32.36
CA SER A 808 -8.31 -14.90 31.36
C SER A 808 -7.90 -15.32 29.96
N VAL A 809 -8.89 -15.65 29.14
CA VAL A 809 -8.71 -16.01 27.73
C VAL A 809 -9.62 -15.13 26.89
N PHE A 810 -9.11 -14.61 25.79
CA PHE A 810 -9.82 -13.76 24.84
C PHE A 810 -9.62 -14.33 23.42
N ALA A 811 -10.56 -14.03 22.54
CA ALA A 811 -10.44 -14.30 21.12
C ALA A 811 -10.94 -13.10 20.31
N ALA A 812 -10.36 -12.94 19.13
CA ALA A 812 -10.73 -11.93 18.13
C ALA A 812 -10.45 -12.50 16.74
N SER A 813 -10.88 -11.82 15.69
CA SER A 813 -10.58 -12.21 14.31
C SER A 813 -10.68 -11.04 13.35
N ASP A 814 -10.09 -11.21 12.17
CA ASP A 814 -10.20 -10.28 11.05
C ASP A 814 -10.27 -11.03 9.71
N THR A 815 -10.09 -10.31 8.60
CA THR A 815 -10.15 -10.88 7.23
C THR A 815 -8.99 -11.79 6.87
N ARG A 816 -8.00 -12.00 7.76
CA ARG A 816 -6.79 -12.82 7.52
C ARG A 816 -6.55 -13.86 8.62
N TYR A 817 -6.83 -13.53 9.87
CA TYR A 817 -6.43 -14.32 11.03
C TYR A 817 -7.53 -14.49 12.09
N PHE A 818 -7.45 -15.61 12.80
CA PHE A 818 -8.04 -15.82 14.12
C PHE A 818 -6.99 -15.51 15.21
N TYR A 819 -7.37 -14.77 16.24
CA TYR A 819 -6.48 -14.34 17.32
C TYR A 819 -6.92 -14.89 18.68
N MET A 820 -5.95 -15.18 19.54
CA MET A 820 -6.19 -15.49 20.95
C MET A 820 -5.24 -14.71 21.86
N ARG A 821 -5.72 -14.32 23.03
CA ARG A 821 -4.88 -13.82 24.13
C ARG A 821 -5.12 -14.62 25.40
N ILE A 822 -4.03 -15.02 26.04
CA ILE A 822 -4.04 -15.71 27.33
C ILE A 822 -3.30 -14.85 28.35
N ASP A 823 -4.00 -14.49 29.42
CA ASP A 823 -3.41 -13.85 30.58
C ASP A 823 -3.15 -14.89 31.67
N TYR A 824 -1.95 -14.86 32.22
CA TYR A 824 -1.50 -15.59 33.39
C TYR A 824 -1.52 -14.66 34.61
N LYS A 825 -1.55 -15.24 35.81
CA LYS A 825 -1.42 -14.47 37.06
C LYS A 825 0.01 -14.18 37.45
N HIS A 826 0.92 -15.04 37.01
CA HIS A 826 2.33 -14.94 37.30
C HIS A 826 3.10 -14.73 35.98
N PRO A 827 4.29 -14.11 36.06
CA PRO A 827 5.20 -14.03 34.92
C PRO A 827 5.41 -15.40 34.26
N VAL A 828 5.46 -15.42 32.93
CA VAL A 828 5.74 -16.63 32.14
C VAL A 828 7.07 -16.47 31.42
N LYS A 829 7.69 -17.59 31.05
CA LYS A 829 8.92 -17.59 30.25
C LYS A 829 8.65 -18.14 28.87
N LYS A 830 9.04 -17.42 27.83
CA LYS A 830 8.78 -17.84 26.44
C LYS A 830 9.54 -19.11 26.05
N GLU A 831 10.65 -19.42 26.73
CA GLU A 831 11.46 -20.61 26.44
C GLU A 831 10.91 -21.90 27.07
N ASN A 832 9.90 -21.81 27.92
CA ASN A 832 9.31 -22.97 28.60
C ASN A 832 7.83 -22.71 28.93
N LEU A 833 7.07 -22.34 27.90
CA LEU A 833 5.62 -22.43 27.97
C LEU A 833 5.22 -23.91 28.12
N GLN A 834 4.12 -24.15 28.82
CA GLN A 834 3.54 -25.48 29.02
C GLN A 834 2.03 -25.31 28.89
N THR A 835 1.62 -24.77 27.73
CA THR A 835 0.25 -24.33 27.49
C THR A 835 -0.28 -25.04 26.26
N GLY A 836 -1.39 -25.75 26.43
CA GLY A 836 -2.13 -26.37 25.35
C GLY A 836 -3.48 -25.68 25.15
N ILE A 837 -3.94 -25.66 23.90
CA ILE A 837 -5.25 -25.14 23.50
C ILE A 837 -5.92 -26.21 22.66
N LEU A 838 -7.18 -26.51 22.94
CA LEU A 838 -8.03 -27.38 22.12
C LEU A 838 -9.09 -26.51 21.44
N LEU A 839 -9.29 -26.71 20.14
CA LEU A 839 -10.28 -26.00 19.33
C LEU A 839 -11.25 -27.00 18.67
N ASP A 840 -12.54 -26.79 18.91
CA ASP A 840 -13.65 -27.46 18.22
C ASP A 840 -14.24 -26.45 17.23
N THR A 841 -14.04 -26.73 15.94
CA THR A 841 -14.51 -25.92 14.80
C THR A 841 -15.69 -26.58 14.09
N LEU A 842 -15.86 -27.90 14.27
CA LEU A 842 -16.93 -28.70 13.70
C LEU A 842 -17.45 -29.74 14.72
N PRO A 843 -18.50 -29.40 15.48
CA PRO A 843 -19.00 -30.26 16.54
C PRO A 843 -19.37 -31.67 16.07
N GLY A 844 -18.89 -32.69 16.79
CA GLY A 844 -19.17 -34.11 16.50
C GLY A 844 -18.08 -34.84 15.70
N GLN A 845 -16.95 -34.18 15.46
CA GLN A 845 -15.69 -34.78 15.00
C GLN A 845 -14.58 -34.47 16.02
N GLY A 846 -13.31 -34.72 15.65
CA GLY A 846 -12.17 -34.37 16.48
C GLY A 846 -11.76 -35.45 17.49
N GLN A 847 -10.69 -35.14 18.22
CA GLN A 847 -10.13 -36.02 19.25
C GLN A 847 -10.61 -35.58 20.64
N MET A 848 -11.01 -36.55 21.46
CA MET A 848 -11.44 -36.28 22.85
C MET A 848 -10.26 -36.15 23.81
N ASN A 849 -9.06 -36.62 23.45
CA ASN A 849 -7.86 -36.50 24.28
C ASN A 849 -6.94 -35.43 23.70
N SER A 850 -6.24 -34.67 24.55
CA SER A 850 -5.15 -33.81 24.09
C SER A 850 -3.96 -34.62 23.56
N PRO A 851 -3.10 -34.04 22.69
CA PRO A 851 -1.94 -34.75 22.14
C PRO A 851 -0.96 -35.30 23.20
N ASP A 852 -0.86 -34.63 24.34
CA ASP A 852 -0.01 -35.02 25.48
C ASP A 852 -0.71 -35.97 26.47
N GLY A 853 -1.99 -36.28 26.25
CA GLY A 853 -2.81 -37.10 27.14
C GLY A 853 -3.19 -36.44 28.47
N ALA A 854 -2.87 -35.16 28.67
CA ALA A 854 -3.15 -34.45 29.93
C ALA A 854 -4.64 -34.15 30.14
N ILE A 855 -5.42 -34.08 29.06
CA ILE A 855 -6.84 -33.72 29.06
C ILE A 855 -7.67 -34.78 28.34
N HIS A 856 -8.82 -35.11 28.93
CA HIS A 856 -9.94 -35.77 28.26
C HIS A 856 -11.14 -34.80 28.23
N ALA A 857 -11.70 -34.51 27.07
CA ALA A 857 -12.82 -33.59 26.86
C ALA A 857 -14.15 -34.33 26.65
N ASP A 858 -15.28 -33.64 26.85
CA ASP A 858 -16.63 -34.19 26.66
C ASP A 858 -17.13 -34.15 25.19
N THR A 859 -16.38 -33.50 24.31
CA THR A 859 -16.54 -33.49 22.85
C THR A 859 -15.15 -33.47 22.20
N GLY A 860 -15.05 -33.87 20.93
CA GLY A 860 -13.80 -33.84 20.20
C GLY A 860 -13.37 -32.43 19.81
N ALA A 861 -12.06 -32.24 19.68
CA ALA A 861 -11.43 -31.04 19.14
C ALA A 861 -10.65 -31.39 17.87
N GLU A 862 -10.94 -30.71 16.76
CA GLU A 862 -10.26 -30.91 15.48
C GLU A 862 -8.82 -30.37 15.52
N PHE A 863 -8.54 -29.34 16.32
CA PHE A 863 -7.21 -28.74 16.39
C PHE A 863 -6.68 -28.64 17.80
N SER A 864 -5.35 -28.76 17.92
CA SER A 864 -4.64 -28.48 19.16
C SER A 864 -3.47 -27.53 18.91
N ILE A 865 -3.42 -26.42 19.65
CA ILE A 865 -2.27 -25.51 19.66
C ILE A 865 -1.43 -25.82 20.88
N ASN A 866 -0.21 -26.30 20.66
CA ASN A 866 0.73 -26.65 21.71
C ASN A 866 1.84 -25.60 21.75
N LEU A 867 1.98 -24.92 22.88
CA LEU A 867 2.92 -23.82 23.07
C LEU A 867 3.96 -24.23 24.09
N SER A 868 5.21 -24.29 23.64
CA SER A 868 6.36 -24.59 24.48
C SER A 868 7.49 -23.58 24.35
N ASN A 869 8.04 -23.47 23.15
CA ASN A 869 9.09 -22.52 22.81
C ASN A 869 9.06 -22.25 21.30
N ASP A 870 9.94 -21.38 20.81
CA ASP A 870 10.01 -20.99 19.39
C ASP A 870 10.29 -22.13 18.40
N LYS A 871 10.85 -23.26 18.87
CA LYS A 871 11.17 -24.41 18.01
C LYS A 871 10.07 -25.47 18.01
N ASP A 872 9.41 -25.65 19.16
CA ASP A 872 8.52 -26.78 19.39
C ASP A 872 7.03 -26.43 19.35
N SER A 873 6.69 -25.14 19.35
CA SER A 873 5.29 -24.70 19.33
C SER A 873 4.65 -24.90 17.97
N ARG A 874 3.43 -25.46 17.95
CA ARG A 874 2.76 -25.82 16.71
C ARG A 874 1.25 -25.98 16.86
N VAL A 875 0.56 -25.91 15.73
CA VAL A 875 -0.81 -26.35 15.54
C VAL A 875 -0.80 -27.77 14.99
N LEU A 876 -1.60 -28.64 15.60
CA LEU A 876 -1.84 -30.01 15.19
C LEU A 876 -3.32 -30.19 14.80
N VAL A 877 -3.61 -31.14 13.92
CA VAL A 877 -4.96 -31.46 13.45
C VAL A 877 -5.32 -32.91 13.77
N ASP A 878 -6.58 -33.17 14.10
CA ASP A 878 -7.13 -34.51 14.19
C ASP A 878 -6.83 -35.29 12.90
N SER A 879 -6.22 -36.47 13.01
CA SER A 879 -5.89 -37.29 11.85
C SER A 879 -7.09 -37.68 10.98
N TYR A 880 -8.32 -37.70 11.52
CA TYR A 880 -9.54 -37.91 10.75
C TYR A 880 -9.96 -36.66 9.95
N TYR A 881 -9.56 -35.48 10.40
CA TYR A 881 -9.90 -34.17 9.82
C TYR A 881 -8.75 -33.55 8.99
N ASP A 882 -7.64 -34.27 8.84
CA ASP A 882 -6.45 -33.83 8.11
C ASP A 882 -6.66 -33.89 6.59
N SER A 883 -6.95 -32.74 5.97
CA SER A 883 -7.16 -32.61 4.51
C SER A 883 -5.92 -32.94 3.68
N PHE A 884 -4.71 -32.64 4.19
CA PHE A 884 -3.47 -32.97 3.51
C PHE A 884 -3.28 -34.50 3.45
N TYR A 885 -3.43 -35.19 4.59
CA TYR A 885 -3.31 -36.64 4.61
C TYR A 885 -4.44 -37.31 3.82
N TYR A 886 -5.67 -36.80 3.90
CA TYR A 886 -6.79 -37.32 3.13
C TYR A 886 -6.49 -37.25 1.61
N MET A 887 -6.01 -36.11 1.11
CA MET A 887 -5.66 -35.93 -0.30
C MET A 887 -4.47 -36.80 -0.71
N TYR A 888 -3.32 -36.66 -0.04
CA TYR A 888 -2.06 -37.27 -0.51
C TYR A 888 -1.87 -38.71 -0.05
N GLY A 889 -2.41 -39.10 1.12
CA GLY A 889 -2.30 -40.44 1.66
C GLY A 889 -3.42 -41.36 1.19
N HIS A 890 -4.67 -40.90 1.25
CA HIS A 890 -5.83 -41.73 0.93
C HIS A 890 -6.25 -41.64 -0.55
N GLU A 891 -6.51 -40.43 -1.07
CA GLU A 891 -7.02 -40.28 -2.44
C GLU A 891 -5.95 -40.55 -3.51
N LEU A 892 -4.77 -39.93 -3.35
CA LEU A 892 -3.69 -39.98 -4.34
C LEU A 892 -2.63 -41.06 -4.06
N LYS A 893 -2.58 -41.61 -2.84
CA LYS A 893 -1.62 -42.67 -2.42
C LYS A 893 -0.15 -42.33 -2.68
N MET A 894 0.21 -41.06 -2.49
CA MET A 894 1.55 -40.51 -2.67
C MET A 894 2.40 -40.56 -1.39
N ILE A 895 1.76 -40.73 -0.23
CA ILE A 895 2.43 -40.95 1.06
C ILE A 895 1.87 -42.22 1.73
N PRO A 896 2.57 -42.81 2.73
CA PRO A 896 2.12 -44.06 3.35
C PRO A 896 0.71 -43.96 3.96
N GLU A 897 -0.14 -44.94 3.61
CA GLU A 897 -1.48 -45.10 4.20
C GLU A 897 -1.39 -45.45 5.70
N LYS A 898 -2.37 -44.95 6.45
CA LYS A 898 -2.53 -45.09 7.90
C LYS A 898 -3.94 -45.58 8.19
N ASP A 899 -4.07 -46.85 8.58
CA ASP A 899 -5.35 -47.52 8.81
C ASP A 899 -6.24 -46.82 9.86
N TYR A 900 -5.62 -46.10 10.80
CA TYR A 900 -6.34 -45.39 11.87
C TYR A 900 -7.02 -44.11 11.39
N ALA A 901 -6.56 -43.50 10.29
CA ALA A 901 -6.96 -42.14 9.91
C ALA A 901 -8.43 -42.05 9.50
N SER A 902 -9.04 -43.15 9.04
CA SER A 902 -10.47 -43.24 8.72
C SER A 902 -11.36 -43.54 9.94
N VAL A 903 -10.78 -43.61 11.15
CA VAL A 903 -11.48 -43.90 12.39
C VAL A 903 -11.55 -42.62 13.24
N LYS A 904 -12.77 -42.17 13.55
CA LYS A 904 -12.99 -41.01 14.44
C LYS A 904 -12.43 -41.25 15.83
N ASN A 905 -11.89 -40.21 16.46
CA ASN A 905 -11.38 -40.23 17.84
C ASN A 905 -10.38 -41.39 18.09
N ASN A 906 -9.48 -41.60 17.15
CA ASN A 906 -8.45 -42.65 17.20
C ASN A 906 -7.27 -42.34 18.14
N GLY A 907 -7.26 -41.19 18.80
CA GLY A 907 -6.20 -40.72 19.71
C GLY A 907 -5.00 -40.07 19.03
N VAL A 908 -5.04 -39.84 17.71
CA VAL A 908 -3.88 -39.38 16.94
C VAL A 908 -4.14 -38.00 16.31
N TYR A 909 -3.24 -37.07 16.63
CA TYR A 909 -3.09 -35.81 15.92
C TYR A 909 -1.94 -35.89 14.90
N HIS A 910 -2.10 -35.24 13.75
CA HIS A 910 -1.07 -35.04 12.75
C HIS A 910 -0.49 -33.62 12.81
N PRO A 911 0.78 -33.43 12.42
CA PRO A 911 1.28 -32.11 12.04
C PRO A 911 0.53 -31.60 10.80
N LEU A 912 0.27 -30.30 10.72
CA LEU A 912 -0.27 -29.67 9.52
C LEU A 912 0.84 -29.51 8.47
N LEU A 913 0.63 -30.09 7.29
CA LEU A 913 1.61 -30.14 6.20
C LEU A 913 1.10 -29.44 4.94
N MET A 914 2.02 -28.87 4.16
CA MET A 914 1.79 -28.44 2.77
C MET A 914 2.67 -29.25 1.83
N ALA A 915 2.15 -29.61 0.65
CA ALA A 915 2.95 -30.25 -0.39
C ALA A 915 3.86 -29.22 -1.06
N LEU A 916 5.11 -29.59 -1.30
CA LEU A 916 6.10 -28.76 -2.01
C LEU A 916 6.45 -29.35 -3.37
N ASN A 917 6.61 -30.67 -3.43
CA ASN A 917 6.81 -31.38 -4.67
C ASN A 917 6.31 -32.82 -4.56
N LYS A 918 5.88 -33.38 -5.68
CA LYS A 918 5.55 -34.81 -5.77
C LYS A 918 6.85 -35.62 -5.82
N GLU A 919 6.75 -36.95 -5.81
CA GLU A 919 7.94 -37.77 -6.10
C GLU A 919 8.43 -37.46 -7.52
N LEU A 920 9.74 -37.22 -7.66
CA LEU A 920 10.40 -36.88 -8.92
C LEU A 920 11.47 -37.91 -9.23
N VAL A 921 11.73 -38.09 -10.53
CA VAL A 921 12.90 -38.81 -11.02
C VAL A 921 13.72 -37.87 -11.89
N ILE A 922 14.91 -37.51 -11.44
CA ILE A 922 15.80 -36.62 -12.18
C ILE A 922 16.30 -37.36 -13.43
N PRO A 923 16.04 -36.89 -14.67
CA PRO A 923 16.22 -37.72 -15.85
C PRO A 923 17.66 -38.10 -16.16
N ASP A 924 18.63 -37.22 -15.93
CA ASP A 924 20.03 -37.45 -16.26
C ASP A 924 20.78 -38.28 -15.20
N THR A 925 20.48 -38.09 -13.91
CA THR A 925 21.10 -38.85 -12.80
C THR A 925 20.34 -40.12 -12.42
N LYS A 926 19.05 -40.22 -12.78
CA LYS A 926 18.10 -41.25 -12.32
C LYS A 926 17.88 -41.26 -10.81
N GLU A 927 18.23 -40.18 -10.13
CA GLU A 927 17.95 -39.99 -8.71
C GLU A 927 16.45 -39.85 -8.48
N VAL A 928 15.93 -40.56 -7.46
CA VAL A 928 14.53 -40.46 -7.04
C VAL A 928 14.45 -39.50 -5.86
N ILE A 929 13.82 -38.35 -6.07
CA ILE A 929 13.52 -37.39 -5.01
C ILE A 929 12.15 -37.74 -4.44
N PRO A 930 12.03 -38.10 -3.16
CA PRO A 930 10.74 -38.49 -2.57
C PRO A 930 9.79 -37.30 -2.48
N PHE A 931 8.51 -37.57 -2.26
CA PHE A 931 7.50 -36.55 -1.99
C PHE A 931 7.98 -35.56 -0.91
N GLN A 932 7.92 -34.25 -1.22
CA GLN A 932 8.37 -33.19 -0.33
C GLN A 932 7.18 -32.45 0.28
N SER A 933 7.29 -32.17 1.57
CA SER A 933 6.27 -31.42 2.32
C SER A 933 6.89 -30.53 3.38
N PHE A 934 6.15 -29.49 3.76
CA PHE A 934 6.54 -28.50 4.75
C PHE A 934 5.56 -28.48 5.93
N GLU A 935 6.07 -28.53 7.16
CA GLU A 935 5.24 -28.43 8.38
C GLU A 935 4.81 -26.98 8.63
N THR A 936 3.68 -26.60 8.04
CA THR A 936 3.11 -25.25 8.20
C THR A 936 2.51 -24.99 9.58
N GLY A 937 2.21 -26.06 10.34
CA GLY A 937 1.69 -25.95 11.70
C GLY A 937 2.65 -25.31 12.71
N LYS A 938 3.97 -25.25 12.44
CA LYS A 938 4.95 -24.63 13.36
C LYS A 938 4.67 -23.14 13.56
N LEU A 939 4.75 -22.69 14.80
CA LEU A 939 4.45 -21.31 15.19
C LEU A 939 5.74 -20.55 15.53
N GLN A 940 5.92 -19.39 14.89
CA GLN A 940 7.11 -18.56 15.09
C GLN A 940 6.87 -17.48 16.15
N PHE A 941 7.81 -17.31 17.07
CA PHE A 941 7.74 -16.28 18.11
C PHE A 941 8.38 -15.00 17.60
N GLY A 942 7.76 -13.86 17.90
CA GLY A 942 8.30 -12.58 17.46
C GLY A 942 7.40 -11.40 17.77
N ASN A 943 7.46 -10.40 16.90
CA ASN A 943 6.66 -9.20 17.00
C ASN A 943 5.97 -8.97 15.64
N GLY A 944 4.65 -9.14 15.62
CA GLY A 944 3.79 -8.97 14.45
C GLY A 944 3.30 -7.53 14.24
N ASN A 945 3.76 -6.55 15.03
CA ASN A 945 3.40 -5.15 14.85
C ASN A 945 4.26 -4.49 13.76
N PRO A 946 3.68 -4.08 12.61
CA PRO A 946 4.44 -3.50 11.49
C PRO A 946 5.12 -2.16 11.80
N PHE A 947 4.75 -1.51 12.91
CA PHE A 947 5.36 -0.27 13.38
C PHE A 947 6.54 -0.50 14.33
N SER A 948 6.84 -1.76 14.68
CA SER A 948 7.98 -2.13 15.53
C SER A 948 9.27 -2.24 14.72
N GLU A 949 10.39 -1.86 15.33
CA GLU A 949 11.73 -2.09 14.74
C GLU A 949 12.09 -3.58 14.68
N SER A 950 11.51 -4.39 15.57
CA SER A 950 11.67 -5.84 15.58
C SER A 950 10.55 -6.56 14.83
N TYR A 951 9.81 -5.85 13.96
CA TYR A 951 8.73 -6.45 13.19
C TYR A 951 9.22 -7.62 12.36
N ASN A 952 8.49 -8.72 12.44
CA ASN A 952 8.61 -9.86 11.56
C ASN A 952 7.20 -10.31 11.15
N SER A 953 6.91 -10.23 9.85
CA SER A 953 5.62 -10.58 9.28
C SER A 953 5.25 -12.06 9.42
N LEU A 954 6.19 -12.94 9.77
CA LEU A 954 5.97 -14.36 10.05
C LEU A 954 5.62 -14.67 11.53
N SER A 955 5.69 -13.69 12.43
CA SER A 955 5.49 -13.92 13.88
C SER A 955 4.07 -14.40 14.19
N ASP A 956 3.86 -15.63 14.64
CA ASP A 956 2.53 -16.12 15.05
C ASP A 956 2.24 -15.88 16.53
N VAL A 957 3.28 -15.82 17.37
CA VAL A 957 3.16 -15.76 18.83
C VAL A 957 3.99 -14.61 19.41
N SER A 958 3.43 -13.86 20.35
CA SER A 958 4.18 -12.88 21.16
C SER A 958 3.91 -13.07 22.65
N VAL A 959 4.95 -12.86 23.47
CA VAL A 959 4.92 -13.09 24.92
C VAL A 959 5.41 -11.84 25.64
N ASN A 960 4.58 -11.28 26.51
CA ASN A 960 5.00 -10.33 27.53
C ASN A 960 5.25 -11.09 28.84
N GLU A 961 6.50 -11.52 29.02
CA GLU A 961 6.93 -12.36 30.13
C GLU A 961 6.66 -11.72 31.50
N LYS A 962 6.84 -10.40 31.61
CA LYS A 962 6.69 -9.67 32.87
C LYS A 962 5.23 -9.58 33.31
N GLU A 963 4.33 -9.29 32.38
CA GLU A 963 2.90 -9.20 32.67
C GLU A 963 2.19 -10.56 32.66
N GLY A 964 2.86 -11.61 32.18
CA GLY A 964 2.23 -12.92 32.00
C GLY A 964 1.16 -12.85 30.91
N THR A 965 1.49 -12.33 29.73
CA THR A 965 0.55 -12.22 28.61
C THR A 965 1.10 -12.94 27.40
N LEU A 966 0.25 -13.72 26.74
CA LEU A 966 0.54 -14.40 25.50
C LEU A 966 -0.51 -14.00 24.46
N GLU A 967 -0.05 -13.65 23.26
CA GLU A 967 -0.88 -13.42 22.09
C GLU A 967 -0.53 -14.39 20.98
N ILE A 968 -1.54 -14.82 20.23
CA ILE A 968 -1.43 -15.81 19.16
C ILE A 968 -2.27 -15.32 17.98
N ARG A 969 -1.76 -15.43 16.76
CA ARG A 969 -2.55 -15.32 15.53
C ARG A 969 -2.39 -16.59 14.70
N ILE A 970 -3.48 -17.06 14.11
CA ILE A 970 -3.54 -18.27 13.30
C ILE A 970 -4.25 -17.96 11.98
N PRO A 971 -3.61 -18.18 10.81
CA PRO A 971 -4.27 -18.10 9.52
C PRO A 971 -5.53 -18.97 9.45
N TRP A 972 -6.61 -18.45 8.88
CA TRP A 972 -7.88 -19.17 8.77
C TRP A 972 -7.75 -20.57 8.14
N LEU A 973 -6.95 -20.69 7.06
CA LEU A 973 -6.75 -21.96 6.37
C LEU A 973 -6.12 -23.05 7.27
N LEU A 974 -5.28 -22.67 8.26
CA LEU A 974 -4.70 -23.65 9.20
C LEU A 974 -5.75 -24.28 10.13
N LEU A 975 -6.92 -23.65 10.27
CA LEU A 975 -8.04 -24.14 11.07
C LEU A 975 -9.13 -24.80 10.20
N GLY A 976 -8.80 -25.18 8.96
CA GLY A 976 -9.75 -25.82 8.05
C GLY A 976 -10.89 -24.88 7.61
N VAL A 977 -10.73 -23.57 7.74
CA VAL A 977 -11.71 -22.58 7.26
C VAL A 977 -11.49 -22.34 5.77
N LYS A 978 -12.52 -22.62 4.96
CA LYS A 978 -12.50 -22.47 3.49
C LYS A 978 -12.87 -21.05 3.06
N ASP A 979 -13.80 -20.43 3.80
CA ASP A 979 -14.18 -19.02 3.64
C ASP A 979 -14.62 -18.43 5.00
N PRO A 980 -13.80 -17.61 5.66
CA PRO A 980 -14.18 -16.99 6.92
C PRO A 980 -15.33 -15.98 6.76
N SER A 981 -15.55 -15.42 5.56
CA SER A 981 -16.57 -14.39 5.33
C SER A 981 -18.01 -14.93 5.41
N LEU A 982 -18.19 -16.24 5.17
CA LEU A 982 -19.46 -16.97 5.21
C LEU A 982 -19.52 -18.05 6.30
N HIS A 983 -18.49 -18.09 7.18
CA HIS A 983 -18.31 -19.11 8.21
C HIS A 983 -18.18 -20.52 7.64
N GLU A 984 -17.52 -20.68 6.50
CA GLU A 984 -17.38 -21.97 5.82
C GLU A 984 -16.13 -22.71 6.32
N VAL A 985 -16.32 -23.93 6.83
CA VAL A 985 -15.24 -24.84 7.26
C VAL A 985 -15.31 -26.17 6.50
N THR A 986 -14.20 -26.90 6.47
CA THR A 986 -14.13 -28.25 5.94
C THR A 986 -15.15 -29.16 6.62
N GLY A 987 -15.87 -29.96 5.83
CA GLY A 987 -16.85 -30.92 6.32
C GLY A 987 -16.23 -32.27 6.72
N ASN A 988 -17.01 -33.35 6.66
CA ASN A 988 -16.51 -34.70 6.90
C ASN A 988 -15.84 -35.27 5.63
N LEU A 989 -14.52 -35.25 5.61
CA LEU A 989 -13.70 -35.70 4.48
C LEU A 989 -14.01 -37.14 4.04
N TRP A 990 -14.21 -38.05 4.99
CA TRP A 990 -14.40 -39.47 4.70
C TRP A 990 -15.82 -39.85 4.22
N SER A 991 -16.80 -38.95 4.36
CA SER A 991 -18.13 -39.14 3.76
C SER A 991 -18.32 -38.37 2.46
N ASP A 992 -17.81 -37.14 2.39
CA ASP A 992 -18.16 -36.18 1.33
C ASP A 992 -16.95 -35.74 0.49
N GLY A 993 -15.77 -36.29 0.76
CA GLY A 993 -14.53 -36.01 0.04
C GLY A 993 -13.90 -34.65 0.37
N LEU A 994 -12.89 -34.26 -0.40
CA LEU A 994 -12.17 -33.00 -0.17
C LEU A 994 -13.04 -31.75 -0.36
N ALA A 995 -14.08 -31.85 -1.19
CA ALA A 995 -15.06 -30.79 -1.40
C ALA A 995 -15.99 -30.57 -0.19
N ALA A 996 -15.97 -31.46 0.81
CA ALA A 996 -16.80 -31.37 2.00
C ALA A 996 -16.72 -29.97 2.63
N SER A 997 -17.89 -29.42 2.94
CA SER A 997 -18.03 -28.07 3.47
C SER A 997 -19.26 -27.98 4.38
N VAL A 998 -19.11 -27.28 5.50
CA VAL A 998 -20.16 -27.04 6.48
C VAL A 998 -20.06 -25.59 6.95
N ARG A 999 -21.21 -24.97 7.23
CA ARG A 999 -21.26 -23.68 7.90
C ARG A 999 -21.00 -23.87 9.40
N SER A 1000 -19.92 -23.29 9.90
CA SER A 1000 -19.52 -23.36 11.30
C SER A 1000 -20.49 -22.61 12.20
N GLU A 1001 -20.73 -23.15 13.39
CA GLU A 1001 -21.43 -22.47 14.47
C GLU A 1001 -20.50 -21.57 15.29
N GLY A 1002 -19.20 -21.51 14.97
CA GLY A 1002 -18.17 -20.78 15.70
C GLY A 1002 -17.03 -21.70 16.17
N ILE A 1003 -16.08 -21.15 16.91
CA ILE A 1003 -14.93 -21.87 17.48
C ILE A 1003 -15.10 -21.98 18.99
N ARG A 1004 -15.21 -23.21 19.50
CA ARG A 1004 -15.10 -23.46 20.94
C ARG A 1004 -13.65 -23.69 21.28
N ALA A 1005 -13.16 -23.02 22.33
CA ALA A 1005 -11.80 -23.14 22.78
C ALA A 1005 -11.73 -23.61 24.23
N ALA A 1006 -10.68 -24.38 24.55
CA ALA A 1006 -10.26 -24.63 25.92
C ALA A 1006 -8.76 -24.49 26.04
N VAL A 1007 -8.30 -23.87 27.12
CA VAL A 1007 -6.88 -23.63 27.40
C VAL A 1007 -6.50 -24.37 28.66
N TYR A 1008 -5.37 -25.07 28.65
CA TYR A 1008 -4.84 -25.77 29.81
C TYR A 1008 -3.34 -25.55 29.94
N THR A 1009 -2.84 -25.78 31.15
CA THR A 1009 -1.40 -25.74 31.46
C THR A 1009 -0.98 -27.02 32.15
N THR A 1010 0.24 -27.47 31.87
CA THR A 1010 0.83 -28.67 32.47
C THR A 1010 2.09 -28.32 33.27
N ASP A 1011 2.54 -29.26 34.11
CA ASP A 1011 3.91 -29.24 34.63
C ASP A 1011 4.90 -29.86 33.63
N GLN A 1012 6.18 -29.88 33.98
CA GLN A 1012 7.22 -30.46 33.12
C GLN A 1012 7.09 -31.98 32.94
N GLN A 1013 6.26 -32.65 33.75
CA GLN A 1013 5.99 -34.08 33.67
C GLN A 1013 4.69 -34.37 32.87
N GLY A 1014 4.04 -33.33 32.33
CA GLY A 1014 2.81 -33.45 31.56
C GLY A 1014 1.54 -33.55 32.42
N ALA A 1015 1.63 -33.34 33.74
CA ALA A 1015 0.44 -33.38 34.59
C ALA A 1015 -0.33 -32.06 34.54
N LEU A 1016 -1.67 -32.16 34.48
CA LEU A 1016 -2.55 -31.01 34.40
C LEU A 1016 -2.46 -30.10 35.65
N MET A 1017 -2.11 -28.83 35.44
CA MET A 1017 -2.01 -27.81 36.48
C MET A 1017 -3.27 -26.95 36.57
N ASP A 1018 -3.72 -26.44 35.42
CA ASP A 1018 -4.87 -25.54 35.32
C ASP A 1018 -5.59 -25.68 33.98
N ALA A 1019 -6.88 -25.38 33.93
CA ALA A 1019 -7.68 -25.41 32.71
C ALA A 1019 -8.84 -24.41 32.75
N LEU A 1020 -9.13 -23.81 31.61
CA LEU A 1020 -10.29 -22.95 31.33
C LEU A 1020 -11.00 -23.47 30.07
N PRO A 1021 -12.25 -23.96 30.16
CA PRO A 1021 -13.07 -24.05 31.38
C PRO A 1021 -12.51 -25.08 32.38
N LYS A 1022 -12.93 -24.98 33.64
CA LYS A 1022 -12.44 -25.88 34.70
C LYS A 1022 -12.95 -27.31 34.46
N ALA A 1023 -12.03 -28.28 34.45
CA ALA A 1023 -12.37 -29.70 34.37
C ALA A 1023 -13.28 -30.15 35.54
N LYS A 1024 -14.30 -30.95 35.21
CA LYS A 1024 -15.28 -31.55 36.15
C LYS A 1024 -15.03 -33.06 36.18
N SER A 1025 -14.67 -33.61 37.35
CA SER A 1025 -14.39 -35.05 37.52
C SER A 1025 -13.34 -35.61 36.54
N GLY A 1026 -12.31 -34.80 36.21
CA GLY A 1026 -11.26 -35.17 35.26
C GLY A 1026 -11.61 -34.97 33.78
N ILE A 1027 -12.84 -34.54 33.46
CA ILE A 1027 -13.30 -34.28 32.10
C ILE A 1027 -13.37 -32.77 31.85
N LEU A 1028 -12.80 -32.29 30.75
CA LEU A 1028 -12.86 -30.91 30.30
C LEU A 1028 -14.21 -30.66 29.58
N PRO A 1029 -15.03 -29.70 30.05
CA PRO A 1029 -16.36 -29.45 29.46
C PRO A 1029 -16.26 -28.52 28.24
N LEU A 1030 -15.66 -29.00 27.15
CA LEU A 1030 -15.47 -28.23 25.90
C LEU A 1030 -16.80 -27.97 25.18
N LYS A 1031 -17.76 -28.90 25.26
CA LYS A 1031 -19.10 -28.76 24.67
C LYS A 1031 -19.88 -27.59 25.27
N GLU A 1032 -19.70 -27.35 26.57
CA GLU A 1032 -20.27 -26.21 27.31
C GLU A 1032 -19.38 -24.95 27.24
N GLY A 1033 -18.25 -25.04 26.52
CA GLY A 1033 -17.30 -23.94 26.35
C GLY A 1033 -17.92 -22.72 25.67
N ILE A 1034 -17.38 -21.54 25.98
CA ILE A 1034 -17.85 -20.30 25.37
C ILE A 1034 -17.39 -20.29 23.91
N ASN A 1035 -18.37 -20.23 23.03
CA ASN A 1035 -18.19 -20.26 21.60
C ASN A 1035 -17.84 -18.86 21.07
N TYR A 1036 -16.72 -18.74 20.36
CA TYR A 1036 -16.36 -17.53 19.65
C TYR A 1036 -16.99 -17.52 18.26
N MET A 1037 -17.83 -16.53 18.00
CA MET A 1037 -18.47 -16.30 16.71
C MET A 1037 -18.05 -14.92 16.20
N TRP A 1038 -17.73 -14.83 14.91
CA TRP A 1038 -17.39 -13.57 14.24
C TRP A 1038 -18.51 -13.11 13.31
N GLY A 1039 -18.38 -11.89 12.78
CA GLY A 1039 -19.37 -11.33 11.86
C GLY A 1039 -19.10 -11.77 10.43
N GLU A 1040 -20.16 -11.98 9.65
CA GLU A 1040 -20.06 -12.20 8.21
C GLU A 1040 -19.74 -10.91 7.46
N TRP A 1041 -19.16 -11.04 6.26
CA TRP A 1041 -18.94 -9.90 5.37
C TRP A 1041 -19.04 -10.27 3.89
N ASP A 1042 -19.51 -9.32 3.08
CA ASP A 1042 -19.43 -9.38 1.62
C ASP A 1042 -18.41 -8.40 1.04
N LYS A 1043 -17.86 -7.51 1.87
CA LYS A 1043 -16.80 -6.58 1.49
C LYS A 1043 -15.75 -6.55 2.58
N PRO A 1044 -14.51 -6.95 2.31
CA PRO A 1044 -13.45 -6.91 3.30
C PRO A 1044 -13.11 -5.47 3.68
N LEU A 1045 -12.78 -5.26 4.94
CA LEU A 1045 -12.13 -4.05 5.41
C LEU A 1045 -10.62 -4.23 5.32
N PHE A 1046 -9.94 -3.28 4.68
CA PHE A 1046 -8.49 -3.30 4.51
C PHE A 1046 -7.90 -1.89 4.49
N GLU A 1047 -6.62 -1.80 4.79
CA GLU A 1047 -5.80 -0.60 4.68
C GLU A 1047 -4.53 -0.89 3.89
N GLU A 1048 -4.06 0.10 3.12
CA GLU A 1048 -2.85 -0.02 2.33
C GLU A 1048 -1.60 0.34 3.14
N ARG A 1049 -0.60 -0.53 3.08
CA ARG A 1049 0.72 -0.32 3.70
C ARG A 1049 1.84 -0.74 2.76
N LEU A 1050 2.84 0.14 2.60
CA LEU A 1050 4.08 -0.23 1.92
C LEU A 1050 4.88 -1.20 2.81
N LYS A 1051 5.27 -2.35 2.25
CA LYS A 1051 6.02 -3.38 2.95
C LYS A 1051 7.47 -2.94 3.19
N GLN A 1052 8.17 -3.64 4.09
CA GLN A 1052 9.62 -3.41 4.29
C GLN A 1052 10.43 -3.61 3.00
N SER A 1053 9.97 -4.48 2.09
CA SER A 1053 10.58 -4.74 0.78
C SER A 1053 10.59 -3.53 -0.15
N TYR A 1054 9.53 -2.71 -0.14
CA TYR A 1054 9.47 -1.45 -0.90
C TYR A 1054 10.67 -0.55 -0.62
N PHE A 1055 11.00 -0.33 0.67
CA PHE A 1055 12.08 0.57 1.06
C PHE A 1055 13.48 0.00 0.74
N LYS A 1056 13.60 -1.33 0.66
CA LYS A 1056 14.83 -2.00 0.21
C LYS A 1056 15.07 -1.75 -1.27
N LEU A 1057 14.07 -2.06 -2.10
CA LEU A 1057 14.14 -1.80 -3.54
C LEU A 1057 14.26 -0.32 -3.87
N GLN A 1058 13.60 0.57 -3.10
CA GLN A 1058 13.79 2.02 -3.24
C GLN A 1058 15.26 2.42 -3.16
N LYS A 1059 15.99 1.87 -2.19
CA LYS A 1059 17.41 2.12 -2.02
C LYS A 1059 18.24 1.48 -3.15
N THR A 1060 17.90 0.27 -3.55
CA THR A 1060 18.58 -0.46 -4.64
C THR A 1060 18.45 0.29 -5.96
N PHE A 1061 17.22 0.60 -6.39
CA PHE A 1061 16.92 1.34 -7.62
C PHE A 1061 17.54 2.74 -7.64
N LYS A 1062 17.66 3.41 -6.49
CA LYS A 1062 18.36 4.70 -6.41
C LYS A 1062 19.85 4.61 -6.73
N ASN A 1063 20.50 3.54 -6.29
CA ASN A 1063 21.97 3.46 -6.26
C ASN A 1063 22.56 2.68 -7.44
N ILE A 1064 21.83 1.69 -7.95
CA ILE A 1064 22.32 0.81 -9.01
C ILE A 1064 22.20 1.49 -10.38
N ASN A 1065 23.24 1.39 -11.20
CA ASN A 1065 23.29 1.88 -12.57
C ASN A 1065 24.01 0.85 -13.44
N ILE A 1066 24.02 1.07 -14.75
CA ILE A 1066 24.79 0.25 -15.69
C ILE A 1066 26.27 0.43 -15.37
N ASN A 1067 27.02 -0.66 -15.28
CA ASN A 1067 28.47 -0.61 -15.22
C ASN A 1067 28.98 -0.22 -16.62
N GLU A 1068 29.36 1.05 -16.81
CA GLU A 1068 30.07 1.47 -18.01
C GLU A 1068 31.51 0.96 -17.92
N GLU A 1069 31.89 0.02 -18.78
CA GLU A 1069 33.29 -0.40 -19.00
C GLU A 1069 34.09 0.64 -19.77
#